data_AF-A0A2E4WAX6-F1
#
_entry.id   AF-A0A2E4WAX6-F1
#
_cell.length_a   1.000
_cell.length_b   1.000
_cell.length_c   1.000
_cell.angle_alpha   90.00
_cell.angle_beta   90.00
_cell.angle_gamma   90.00
#
_symmetry.space_group_name_H-M   'P 1'
#
loop_
_entity.id
_entity.type
_entity.pdbx_description
1 polymer ?
#
loop_
_entity_poly.entity_id
_entity_poly.type
_entity_poly.pdbx_seq_one_letter_code
_entity_poly.pdbx_strand_id
1 'polypeptide(L)'
;MFVAGNGNGRVEVFNLNDDGTLAQPTAAYILGKPSEYARRSHADAWSESQTEFPGALAIEHTHQRLFLVDNTTGQSLPGRGSQIMVFDIHPDRIKTGADVLFVLGQPNANTKTAGLAANHVARRLGVAVDEVNQRLFVSDGSNNRILIFDISPDRIATGMDASIVLGQKDFTSQEAGLNARRLSRPGSLAFSPTGERLFVSDSGNNRVLVFDVAPDRLQTFAAAIDVMGQPDFETASPRTDMRGFATGGLAYDDRTARLFIAEQVSRIEHMRIAVYDVSPSASLRAAEPLAILGKPGFGAYDPIVSREQSVWPRLGSASIDSERQLLVATEGYPGGNRAIIWDISPERLRTGMPAVEVVGHLDDEGHTDFERRAANDRATPKNIYPRDVVLDPIDHRLFAIDQYNNRVVVWQLDRQNRVKDRNARWVLGQPDLYSGELYPIGPTTIKIPLAVTYDVHHKRVFVSDGWGNRILVFDAHPDRMRNGPEAIAVLGQPNFTSITPATTAVGINLDTRVGTGITPTRPRGTGLAYDPVHDRLFVSDGGNHRVLGFDVAPNRLRSGMPASVVLGQPDFTTRGSNSTLTGLYQPAALLYESKQHRLFVADGNNNRVLVFDARPDALTNGAEPTVVIGQPDFNTFGAGRSQKIIDGPDGLAYDYVNDRLFLSDHGSDRILLFDAHPARLDNGPDAQHVIGQPDFDTRRLGPVRANELWDPRGLTFDSEHQRLYVSQGFASNIMIHDMARSTYESLLPAQGIQNYQSASADTELVTQRGWAVATGPSALGGGVLMLTHITTLFDELSQRESRVLISEAGLSAPPVTDRATVFTDGRAGRTTILSLSNPNSEPVTVSLVFRDADGSEVSDRIERQIASNGSTAWPLDELQASGPGSVELSANAPLALIATRETTNDRNEKIVTATPVAYGPGAGGGGTVALPRYEFGRNTTTEIVVVNPSDDPLIGRLSFFAFSGEPVTLGGASEVPLEIPAHGTHVWTTDGSGVSIEQGFAMVEAFSGHPLASTIVSLTKGRTLISEHTTVGNSTQEAWFPVDTYPSVVRHGQTNFRLTLTNATEGTADVRLLVYDEDGNLLNRSYQILPAGRQVEFSHVDLTNRGKFRGSIRIASDIPIAVSADQRTLNVRNETIVATVPSLTRTSRGQTLDAVVFPVYADGPNQGTQLFLLNRGDTERVTFRFHGPTGEALSALLR
;
A
#
# COMPACT_ATOMS: atom_id res chain seq x y z
N MET A 1 25.93 -11.55 -17.85
CA MET A 1 25.28 -10.30 -18.31
C MET A 1 25.04 -9.37 -17.12
N PHE A 2 25.33 -8.07 -17.28
CA PHE A 2 25.11 -7.04 -16.25
C PHE A 2 24.02 -6.07 -16.72
N VAL A 3 22.93 -5.97 -15.97
CA VAL A 3 21.78 -5.12 -16.31
C VAL A 3 21.61 -4.07 -15.22
N ALA A 4 21.87 -2.81 -15.53
CA ALA A 4 21.64 -1.71 -14.60
C ALA A 4 20.13 -1.56 -14.36
N GLY A 5 19.70 -1.60 -13.09
CA GLY A 5 18.30 -1.47 -12.70
C GLY A 5 17.81 -0.02 -12.79
N ASN A 6 16.60 0.20 -13.31
CA ASN A 6 16.02 1.53 -13.38
C ASN A 6 15.84 2.16 -11.98
N GLY A 7 16.44 3.32 -11.74
CA GLY A 7 16.17 4.18 -10.58
C GLY A 7 16.73 3.73 -9.22
N ASN A 8 17.26 2.51 -9.09
CA ASN A 8 17.47 1.88 -7.77
C ASN A 8 18.94 1.68 -7.39
N GLY A 9 19.88 2.32 -8.09
CA GLY A 9 21.32 2.27 -7.77
C GLY A 9 21.90 0.84 -7.70
N ARG A 10 21.35 -0.09 -8.49
CA ARG A 10 21.71 -1.52 -8.46
C ARG A 10 22.00 -2.07 -9.85
N VAL A 11 22.83 -3.11 -9.92
CA VAL A 11 23.09 -3.87 -11.15
C VAL A 11 22.71 -5.32 -10.91
N GLU A 12 21.77 -5.83 -11.71
CA GLU A 12 21.37 -7.23 -11.71
C GLU A 12 22.32 -8.03 -12.60
N VAL A 13 22.87 -9.10 -12.05
CA VAL A 13 23.87 -9.93 -12.73
C VAL A 13 23.28 -11.28 -13.04
N PHE A 14 23.19 -11.60 -14.33
CA PHE A 14 22.63 -12.85 -14.83
C PHE A 14 23.74 -13.75 -15.38
N ASN A 15 23.68 -15.03 -15.03
CA ASN A 15 24.54 -16.04 -15.63
C ASN A 15 24.05 -16.32 -17.06
N LEU A 16 25.00 -16.52 -17.97
CA LEU A 16 24.72 -16.88 -19.35
C LEU A 16 25.22 -18.30 -19.62
N ASN A 17 24.57 -18.99 -20.53
CA ASN A 17 25.06 -20.22 -21.15
C ASN A 17 26.22 -19.90 -22.11
N ASP A 18 26.90 -20.93 -22.60
CA ASP A 18 28.02 -20.79 -23.54
C ASP A 18 27.63 -20.08 -24.84
N ASP A 19 26.37 -20.20 -25.26
CA ASP A 19 25.81 -19.53 -26.44
C ASP A 19 25.36 -18.08 -26.18
N GLY A 20 25.53 -17.57 -24.96
CA GLY A 20 25.16 -16.21 -24.55
C GLY A 20 23.69 -16.02 -24.17
N THR A 21 22.87 -17.08 -24.23
CA THR A 21 21.49 -17.06 -23.70
C THR A 21 21.47 -17.11 -22.18
N LEU A 22 20.34 -16.82 -21.55
CA LEU A 22 20.20 -16.88 -20.09
C LEU A 22 20.36 -18.32 -19.56
N ALA A 23 21.27 -18.53 -18.61
CA ALA A 23 21.37 -19.82 -17.92
C ALA A 23 20.21 -20.06 -16.96
N GLN A 24 19.65 -18.98 -16.41
CA GLN A 24 18.49 -18.99 -15.54
C GLN A 24 17.75 -17.65 -15.63
N PRO A 25 16.45 -17.62 -15.34
CA PRO A 25 15.64 -16.42 -15.54
C PRO A 25 15.79 -15.36 -14.43
N THR A 26 16.49 -15.68 -13.34
CA THR A 26 16.70 -14.78 -12.20
C THR A 26 18.16 -14.36 -12.06
N ALA A 27 18.39 -13.11 -11.65
CA ALA A 27 19.73 -12.61 -11.34
C ALA A 27 20.41 -13.49 -10.27
N ALA A 28 21.66 -13.85 -10.50
CA ALA A 28 22.51 -14.58 -9.55
C ALA A 28 23.08 -13.64 -8.46
N TYR A 29 23.35 -12.38 -8.83
CA TYR A 29 23.89 -11.37 -7.92
C TYR A 29 23.21 -10.01 -8.12
N ILE A 30 23.22 -9.19 -7.08
CA ILE A 30 22.82 -7.78 -7.13
C ILE A 30 23.97 -6.93 -6.58
N LEU A 31 24.60 -6.11 -7.43
CA LEU A 31 25.61 -5.14 -7.00
C LEU A 31 24.89 -3.88 -6.48
N GLY A 32 25.35 -3.30 -5.36
CA GLY A 32 24.66 -2.22 -4.63
C GLY A 32 23.83 -2.73 -3.43
N LYS A 33 23.16 -1.84 -2.68
CA LYS A 33 22.48 -2.22 -1.42
C LYS A 33 21.42 -3.32 -1.65
N PRO A 34 21.47 -4.45 -0.92
CA PRO A 34 20.49 -5.51 -0.98
C PRO A 34 19.25 -5.12 -0.18
N SER A 35 18.28 -4.48 -0.82
CA SER A 35 16.96 -4.35 -0.21
C SER A 35 15.89 -4.79 -1.21
N GLU A 36 14.98 -5.64 -0.78
CA GLU A 36 13.78 -5.94 -1.57
C GLU A 36 12.89 -4.70 -1.71
N TYR A 37 13.01 -3.75 -0.77
CA TYR A 37 12.46 -2.39 -0.85
C TYR A 37 12.94 -1.65 -2.11
N ALA A 38 14.21 -1.82 -2.48
CA ALA A 38 14.78 -1.25 -3.70
C ALA A 38 14.25 -1.90 -4.99
N ARG A 39 13.28 -2.83 -4.94
CA ARG A 39 12.46 -3.21 -6.11
C ARG A 39 11.22 -2.34 -6.28
N ARG A 40 10.83 -1.60 -5.24
CA ARG A 40 9.57 -0.82 -5.16
C ARG A 40 9.76 0.63 -4.72
N SER A 41 10.96 1.05 -4.30
CA SER A 41 11.14 2.35 -3.68
C SER A 41 12.60 2.85 -3.77
N HIS A 42 12.79 4.17 -3.91
CA HIS A 42 14.05 4.88 -4.22
C HIS A 42 14.80 5.53 -3.01
N ALA A 43 14.60 5.12 -1.74
CA ALA A 43 14.83 6.07 -0.62
C ALA A 43 16.18 6.07 0.10
N ASP A 44 16.95 4.98 0.23
CA ASP A 44 18.10 5.01 1.19
C ASP A 44 19.42 4.40 0.68
N ALA A 45 19.62 4.36 -0.63
CA ALA A 45 20.85 3.85 -1.23
C ALA A 45 21.69 4.96 -1.87
N TRP A 46 22.55 5.63 -1.09
CA TRP A 46 23.72 6.42 -1.56
C TRP A 46 23.44 7.49 -2.63
N SER A 47 22.17 7.81 -2.86
CA SER A 47 21.67 8.65 -3.94
C SER A 47 20.41 9.35 -3.44
N GLU A 48 20.59 10.49 -2.76
CA GLU A 48 19.52 11.48 -2.56
C GLU A 48 19.04 12.09 -3.90
N SER A 49 19.64 11.70 -5.03
CA SER A 49 19.17 12.05 -6.36
C SER A 49 18.01 11.16 -6.78
N GLN A 50 16.78 11.67 -6.65
CA GLN A 50 15.53 11.10 -7.20
C GLN A 50 15.49 11.03 -8.75
N THR A 51 16.59 10.67 -9.40
CA THR A 51 16.80 11.06 -10.79
C THR A 51 17.34 9.89 -11.59
N GLU A 52 16.41 9.15 -12.20
CA GLU A 52 16.55 8.41 -13.46
C GLU A 52 17.91 7.76 -13.81
N PHE A 53 17.86 6.42 -13.87
CA PHE A 53 18.70 5.47 -14.62
C PHE A 53 20.22 5.49 -14.36
N PRO A 54 20.81 4.45 -13.71
CA PRO A 54 22.18 4.06 -14.04
C PRO A 54 22.23 3.76 -15.54
N GLY A 55 22.76 4.70 -16.31
CA GLY A 55 22.51 4.76 -17.77
C GLY A 55 23.65 4.19 -18.62
N ALA A 56 24.86 4.14 -18.07
CA ALA A 56 26.03 3.69 -18.78
C ALA A 56 26.89 2.80 -17.88
N LEU A 57 27.28 1.66 -18.45
CA LEU A 57 28.20 0.74 -17.84
C LEU A 57 29.28 0.37 -18.85
N ALA A 58 30.49 0.23 -18.36
CA ALA A 58 31.61 -0.32 -19.12
C ALA A 58 32.22 -1.44 -18.29
N ILE A 59 32.62 -2.50 -18.98
CA ILE A 59 33.27 -3.66 -18.37
C ILE A 59 34.71 -3.65 -18.82
N GLU A 60 35.60 -3.94 -17.88
CA GLU A 60 36.97 -4.29 -18.18
C GLU A 60 37.21 -5.75 -17.78
N HIS A 61 37.52 -6.57 -18.77
CA HIS A 61 37.73 -8.00 -18.69
C HIS A 61 39.11 -8.37 -18.14
N THR A 62 40.14 -7.55 -18.36
CA THR A 62 41.52 -7.86 -17.95
C THR A 62 41.69 -7.93 -16.43
N HIS A 63 41.13 -6.98 -15.69
CA HIS A 63 41.15 -6.95 -14.22
C HIS A 63 39.79 -7.21 -13.57
N GLN A 64 38.78 -7.59 -14.36
CA GLN A 64 37.42 -7.93 -13.90
C GLN A 64 36.78 -6.79 -13.10
N ARG A 65 36.70 -5.61 -13.71
CA ARG A 65 36.10 -4.40 -13.11
C ARG A 65 34.85 -3.95 -13.87
N LEU A 66 33.83 -3.52 -13.14
CA LEU A 66 32.64 -2.86 -13.69
C LEU A 66 32.66 -1.38 -13.33
N PHE A 67 32.57 -0.51 -14.34
CA PHE A 67 32.40 0.92 -14.18
C PHE A 67 30.93 1.25 -14.34
N LEU A 68 30.30 1.73 -13.27
CA LEU A 68 28.89 2.08 -13.21
C LEU A 68 28.73 3.59 -13.04
N VAL A 69 28.01 4.23 -13.96
CA VAL A 69 27.65 5.64 -13.82
C VAL A 69 26.45 5.79 -12.89
N ASP A 70 26.64 6.52 -11.80
CA ASP A 70 25.57 7.05 -10.95
C ASP A 70 25.29 8.51 -11.36
N ASN A 71 24.26 8.69 -12.20
CA ASN A 71 23.93 9.97 -12.82
C ASN A 71 23.01 10.82 -11.94
N THR A 72 23.32 12.10 -11.78
CA THR A 72 22.35 13.10 -11.30
C THR A 72 21.66 13.74 -12.52
N THR A 73 20.34 13.59 -12.64
CA THR A 73 19.51 14.17 -13.71
C THR A 73 18.41 15.09 -13.13
N GLY A 74 17.70 15.91 -13.93
CA GLY A 74 16.61 16.77 -13.40
C GLY A 74 17.02 18.13 -12.81
N GLN A 75 16.08 19.10 -12.85
CA GLN A 75 16.30 20.48 -12.39
C GLN A 75 16.12 20.68 -10.88
N SER A 76 15.62 19.67 -10.15
CA SER A 76 15.22 19.78 -8.74
C SER A 76 16.35 19.68 -7.71
N LEU A 77 17.60 19.41 -8.12
CA LEU A 77 18.76 19.33 -7.22
C LEU A 77 19.92 20.22 -7.71
N PRO A 78 19.81 21.56 -7.66
CA PRO A 78 20.88 22.46 -8.09
C PRO A 78 22.19 22.17 -7.33
N GLY A 79 23.32 22.14 -8.06
CA GLY A 79 24.65 21.93 -7.49
C GLY A 79 25.12 20.47 -7.33
N ARG A 80 24.23 19.47 -7.43
CA ARG A 80 24.62 18.04 -7.41
C ARG A 80 25.15 17.56 -8.77
N GLY A 81 26.28 16.86 -8.76
CA GLY A 81 26.95 16.24 -9.92
C GLY A 81 26.76 14.71 -9.97
N SER A 82 27.32 14.05 -10.97
CA SER A 82 27.32 12.58 -11.13
C SER A 82 28.61 11.97 -10.57
N GLN A 83 28.68 10.65 -10.47
CA GLN A 83 29.90 9.92 -10.10
C GLN A 83 30.02 8.59 -10.85
N ILE A 84 31.21 7.99 -10.84
CA ILE A 84 31.47 6.67 -11.43
C ILE A 84 31.94 5.73 -10.33
N MET A 85 31.17 4.67 -10.09
CA MET A 85 31.45 3.64 -9.12
C MET A 85 32.16 2.46 -9.79
N VAL A 86 33.19 1.93 -9.15
CA VAL A 86 33.94 0.77 -9.65
C VAL A 86 33.68 -0.43 -8.75
N PHE A 87 33.27 -1.57 -9.34
CA PHE A 87 33.02 -2.83 -8.63
C PHE A 87 33.96 -3.94 -9.08
N ASP A 88 34.32 -4.84 -8.16
CA ASP A 88 34.92 -6.13 -8.49
C ASP A 88 33.84 -7.07 -9.02
N ILE A 89 34.05 -7.58 -10.24
CA ILE A 89 33.12 -8.53 -10.87
C ILE A 89 33.76 -9.88 -11.15
N HIS A 90 34.91 -10.16 -10.55
CA HIS A 90 35.57 -11.46 -10.70
C HIS A 90 34.61 -12.59 -10.28
N PRO A 91 34.43 -13.66 -11.10
CA PRO A 91 33.45 -14.71 -10.84
C PRO A 91 33.54 -15.36 -9.44
N ASP A 92 34.75 -15.53 -8.92
CA ASP A 92 34.98 -16.12 -7.60
C ASP A 92 34.77 -15.15 -6.41
N ARG A 93 34.65 -13.84 -6.66
CA ARG A 93 34.58 -12.81 -5.60
C ARG A 93 33.31 -11.96 -5.64
N ILE A 94 32.59 -11.97 -6.76
CA ILE A 94 31.33 -11.25 -6.91
C ILE A 94 30.28 -11.79 -5.91
N LYS A 95 29.55 -10.88 -5.28
CA LYS A 95 28.50 -11.20 -4.31
C LYS A 95 27.41 -10.14 -4.32
N THR A 96 26.21 -10.53 -3.89
CA THR A 96 25.14 -9.57 -3.64
C THR A 96 25.57 -8.60 -2.54
N GLY A 97 25.35 -7.29 -2.75
CA GLY A 97 25.79 -6.26 -1.80
C GLY A 97 27.29 -5.96 -1.85
N ALA A 98 27.97 -6.20 -2.98
CA ALA A 98 29.39 -5.87 -3.14
C ALA A 98 29.68 -4.38 -2.87
N ASP A 99 30.81 -4.12 -2.19
CA ASP A 99 31.28 -2.77 -1.90
C ASP A 99 31.85 -2.08 -3.16
N VAL A 100 31.77 -0.75 -3.18
CA VAL A 100 32.42 0.08 -4.21
C VAL A 100 33.93 0.11 -3.94
N LEU A 101 34.73 -0.31 -4.91
CA LEU A 101 36.20 -0.28 -4.84
C LEU A 101 36.73 1.15 -4.93
N PHE A 102 36.25 1.92 -5.92
CA PHE A 102 36.73 3.27 -6.22
C PHE A 102 35.58 4.17 -6.66
N VAL A 103 35.72 5.47 -6.38
CA VAL A 103 34.84 6.53 -6.91
C VAL A 103 35.65 7.49 -7.78
N LEU A 104 35.29 7.58 -9.07
CA LEU A 104 35.92 8.47 -10.05
C LEU A 104 35.01 9.64 -10.42
N GLY A 105 35.61 10.74 -10.86
CA GLY A 105 34.88 11.97 -11.24
C GLY A 105 34.33 12.78 -10.06
N GLN A 106 34.66 12.39 -8.83
CA GLN A 106 34.44 13.15 -7.61
C GLN A 106 35.73 13.08 -6.76
N PRO A 107 36.05 14.10 -5.95
CA PRO A 107 37.31 14.17 -5.21
C PRO A 107 37.41 13.13 -4.08
N ASN A 108 36.29 12.59 -3.60
CA ASN A 108 36.25 11.48 -2.65
C ASN A 108 34.91 10.72 -2.72
N ALA A 109 34.80 9.61 -1.99
CA ALA A 109 33.61 8.74 -2.00
C ALA A 109 32.33 9.40 -1.42
N ASN A 110 32.45 10.50 -0.68
CA ASN A 110 31.34 11.17 0.00
C ASN A 110 30.92 12.48 -0.69
N THR A 111 31.53 12.82 -1.82
CA THR A 111 31.22 14.05 -2.57
C THR A 111 30.44 13.72 -3.83
N LYS A 112 29.40 14.54 -4.11
CA LYS A 112 28.55 14.41 -5.31
C LYS A 112 28.16 15.80 -5.82
N THR A 113 29.16 16.64 -6.08
CA THR A 113 28.99 18.04 -6.48
C THR A 113 29.35 18.24 -7.94
N ALA A 114 28.57 19.06 -8.65
CA ALA A 114 28.89 19.44 -10.03
C ALA A 114 30.06 20.42 -10.02
N GLY A 115 31.04 20.23 -10.92
CA GLY A 115 32.21 21.08 -10.96
C GLY A 115 33.03 20.95 -12.24
N LEU A 116 34.01 21.85 -12.37
CA LEU A 116 34.97 21.92 -13.46
C LEU A 116 36.38 21.68 -12.90
N ALA A 117 36.82 20.43 -12.94
CA ALA A 117 38.18 20.01 -12.61
C ALA A 117 38.49 18.67 -13.29
N ALA A 118 39.74 18.20 -13.19
CA ALA A 118 40.15 16.92 -13.75
C ALA A 118 39.52 15.72 -13.01
N ASN A 119 39.20 15.87 -11.72
CA ASN A 119 38.50 14.89 -10.89
C ASN A 119 37.05 15.28 -10.55
N HIS A 120 36.42 16.15 -11.34
CA HIS A 120 35.02 16.54 -11.16
C HIS A 120 34.22 16.33 -12.45
N VAL A 121 33.03 15.77 -12.31
CA VAL A 121 32.06 15.65 -13.41
C VAL A 121 30.75 16.32 -13.04
N ALA A 122 30.04 16.85 -14.05
CA ALA A 122 28.73 17.45 -13.87
C ALA A 122 27.64 16.40 -14.09
N ARG A 123 26.95 16.38 -15.24
CA ARG A 123 25.80 15.49 -15.49
C ARG A 123 25.84 14.95 -16.91
N ARG A 124 25.02 13.92 -17.15
CA ARG A 124 24.91 13.19 -18.44
C ARG A 124 26.22 12.49 -18.80
N LEU A 125 26.63 11.51 -17.99
CA LEU A 125 27.83 10.74 -18.27
C LEU A 125 27.52 9.49 -19.10
N GLY A 126 28.47 9.15 -19.96
CA GLY A 126 28.65 7.89 -20.65
C GLY A 126 30.09 7.43 -20.46
N VAL A 127 30.31 6.11 -20.52
CA VAL A 127 31.63 5.51 -20.30
C VAL A 127 31.98 4.53 -21.41
N ALA A 128 33.27 4.40 -21.72
CA ALA A 128 33.83 3.36 -22.57
C ALA A 128 35.26 3.03 -22.08
N VAL A 129 35.69 1.78 -22.23
CA VAL A 129 37.01 1.31 -21.76
C VAL A 129 37.87 0.94 -22.96
N ASP A 130 39.15 1.32 -22.88
CA ASP A 130 40.23 0.76 -23.66
C ASP A 130 41.07 -0.14 -22.75
N GLU A 131 40.88 -1.44 -22.91
CA GLU A 131 41.51 -2.46 -22.06
C GLU A 131 43.00 -2.61 -22.33
N VAL A 132 43.42 -2.39 -23.59
CA VAL A 132 44.81 -2.59 -24.03
C VAL A 132 45.70 -1.52 -23.43
N ASN A 133 45.27 -0.26 -23.50
CA ASN A 133 46.04 0.86 -22.96
C ASN A 133 45.59 1.30 -21.55
N GLN A 134 44.67 0.56 -20.93
CA GLN A 134 44.17 0.80 -19.57
C GLN A 134 43.61 2.23 -19.40
N ARG A 135 42.68 2.63 -20.27
CA ARG A 135 42.04 3.96 -20.24
C ARG A 135 40.53 3.85 -20.08
N LEU A 136 39.95 4.72 -19.25
CA LEU A 136 38.49 4.93 -19.18
C LEU A 136 38.14 6.28 -19.80
N PHE A 137 37.35 6.26 -20.87
CA PHE A 137 36.76 7.45 -21.46
C PHE A 137 35.43 7.76 -20.78
N VAL A 138 35.22 9.02 -20.41
CA VAL A 138 34.06 9.50 -19.67
C VAL A 138 33.53 10.76 -20.33
N SER A 139 32.28 10.76 -20.80
CA SER A 139 31.65 12.01 -21.20
C SER A 139 31.15 12.78 -19.99
N ASP A 140 31.32 14.10 -20.03
CA ASP A 140 30.82 15.03 -19.04
C ASP A 140 29.93 16.05 -19.77
N GLY A 141 28.71 15.61 -20.05
CA GLY A 141 27.82 16.25 -21.01
C GLY A 141 27.46 17.68 -20.67
N SER A 142 27.13 17.97 -19.40
CA SER A 142 26.83 19.35 -18.98
C SER A 142 28.02 20.30 -19.10
N ASN A 143 29.25 19.79 -19.04
CA ASN A 143 30.47 20.56 -19.21
C ASN A 143 31.04 20.50 -20.64
N ASN A 144 30.30 19.91 -21.59
CA ASN A 144 30.66 19.86 -23.02
C ASN A 144 32.04 19.24 -23.30
N ARG A 145 32.42 18.17 -22.58
CA ARG A 145 33.77 17.59 -22.66
C ARG A 145 33.79 16.06 -22.51
N ILE A 146 34.91 15.45 -22.88
CA ILE A 146 35.24 14.05 -22.56
C ILE A 146 36.51 14.05 -21.70
N LEU A 147 36.46 13.37 -20.55
CA LEU A 147 37.58 13.13 -19.66
C LEU A 147 38.13 11.72 -19.88
N ILE A 148 39.44 11.55 -19.74
CA ILE A 148 40.12 10.26 -19.92
C ILE A 148 40.93 9.96 -18.66
N PHE A 149 40.67 8.81 -18.03
CA PHE A 149 41.34 8.36 -16.82
C PHE A 149 42.30 7.21 -17.13
N ASP A 150 43.47 7.23 -16.49
CA ASP A 150 44.42 6.10 -16.47
C ASP A 150 43.96 5.10 -15.40
N ILE A 151 43.38 3.99 -15.83
CA ILE A 151 42.80 2.98 -14.94
C ILE A 151 43.75 1.81 -14.65
N SER A 152 45.06 1.98 -14.93
CA SER A 152 46.07 0.97 -14.59
C SER A 152 45.99 0.61 -13.10
N PRO A 153 46.18 -0.67 -12.71
CA PRO A 153 45.98 -1.11 -11.33
C PRO A 153 46.78 -0.35 -10.26
N ASP A 154 47.94 0.20 -10.62
CA ASP A 154 48.81 1.00 -9.76
C ASP A 154 48.43 2.48 -9.68
N ARG A 155 47.51 2.94 -10.54
CA ARG A 155 47.12 4.35 -10.72
C ARG A 155 45.67 4.64 -10.36
N ILE A 156 44.78 3.66 -10.52
CA ILE A 156 43.37 3.82 -10.20
C ILE A 156 43.18 4.05 -8.69
N ALA A 157 42.49 5.12 -8.33
CA ALA A 157 42.16 5.43 -6.95
C ALA A 157 40.94 6.35 -6.88
N THR A 158 40.24 6.32 -5.74
CA THR A 158 39.19 7.30 -5.46
C THR A 158 39.75 8.71 -5.50
N GLY A 159 39.08 9.63 -6.21
CA GLY A 159 39.49 11.04 -6.29
C GLY A 159 40.57 11.37 -7.32
N MET A 160 41.02 10.39 -8.12
CA MET A 160 42.07 10.61 -9.12
C MET A 160 41.66 11.62 -10.20
N ASP A 161 42.66 12.32 -10.75
CA ASP A 161 42.49 13.24 -11.86
C ASP A 161 42.44 12.51 -13.21
N ALA A 162 41.61 13.00 -14.13
CA ALA A 162 41.71 12.67 -15.55
C ALA A 162 43.03 13.19 -16.12
N SER A 163 43.63 12.42 -17.04
CA SER A 163 44.91 12.75 -17.67
C SER A 163 44.76 13.56 -18.96
N ILE A 164 43.62 13.44 -19.65
CA ILE A 164 43.35 14.11 -20.94
C ILE A 164 41.90 14.61 -20.97
N VAL A 165 41.68 15.74 -21.66
CA VAL A 165 40.34 16.28 -21.95
C VAL A 165 40.16 16.57 -23.44
N LEU A 166 39.07 16.07 -24.02
CA LEU A 166 38.63 16.37 -25.39
C LEU A 166 37.41 17.31 -25.39
N GLY A 167 37.22 18.05 -26.47
CA GLY A 167 36.14 19.07 -26.58
C GLY A 167 36.48 20.41 -25.91
N GLN A 168 37.46 20.42 -25.00
CA GLN A 168 37.87 21.58 -24.21
C GLN A 168 39.40 21.75 -24.20
N LYS A 169 39.85 22.99 -24.02
CA LYS A 169 41.28 23.34 -24.04
C LYS A 169 42.01 22.86 -22.78
N ASP A 170 41.26 22.71 -21.69
CA ASP A 170 41.74 22.37 -20.35
C ASP A 170 40.58 21.76 -19.53
N PHE A 171 40.87 21.37 -18.29
CA PHE A 171 39.90 20.76 -17.37
C PHE A 171 38.97 21.77 -16.68
N THR A 172 39.06 23.06 -16.99
CA THR A 172 38.26 24.11 -16.34
C THR A 172 37.37 24.87 -17.32
N SER A 173 37.49 24.62 -18.63
CA SER A 173 36.62 25.15 -19.68
C SER A 173 35.43 24.23 -19.98
N GLN A 174 34.33 24.84 -20.46
CA GLN A 174 33.06 24.16 -20.75
C GLN A 174 32.32 24.75 -21.97
N GLU A 175 33.05 25.40 -22.88
CA GLU A 175 32.46 26.10 -24.03
C GLU A 175 31.81 25.09 -24.99
N ALA A 176 30.49 25.19 -25.19
CA ALA A 176 29.80 24.46 -26.24
C ALA A 176 30.14 25.03 -27.62
N GLY A 177 30.12 24.21 -28.68
CA GLY A 177 30.30 24.74 -30.02
C GLY A 177 30.18 23.72 -31.14
N LEU A 178 30.20 24.25 -32.37
CA LEU A 178 30.28 23.53 -33.63
C LEU A 178 31.70 23.69 -34.17
N ASN A 179 32.38 22.55 -34.35
CA ASN A 179 33.60 22.30 -35.15
C ASN A 179 34.17 20.93 -34.74
N ALA A 180 35.33 20.55 -35.27
CA ALA A 180 35.99 19.29 -34.96
C ALA A 180 36.59 19.20 -33.54
N ARG A 181 36.76 20.32 -32.82
CA ARG A 181 37.36 20.37 -31.46
C ARG A 181 36.36 20.71 -30.36
N ARG A 182 35.10 21.01 -30.70
CA ARG A 182 34.06 21.42 -29.76
C ARG A 182 32.90 20.43 -29.77
N LEU A 183 32.34 20.24 -28.58
CA LEU A 183 31.18 19.39 -28.32
C LEU A 183 30.05 20.25 -27.76
N SER A 184 28.83 19.75 -27.82
CA SER A 184 27.64 20.30 -27.20
C SER A 184 26.85 19.16 -26.60
N ARG A 185 26.82 19.08 -25.26
CA ARG A 185 26.14 18.01 -24.51
C ARG A 185 26.52 16.59 -24.98
N PRO A 186 27.82 16.22 -24.99
CA PRO A 186 28.22 14.87 -25.35
C PRO A 186 27.63 13.84 -24.40
N GLY A 187 27.30 12.66 -24.92
CA GLY A 187 26.59 11.61 -24.19
C GLY A 187 27.28 10.26 -24.29
N SER A 188 26.69 9.31 -25.02
CA SER A 188 27.22 7.95 -25.14
C SER A 188 28.54 7.88 -25.91
N LEU A 189 29.36 6.90 -25.55
CA LEU A 189 30.69 6.64 -26.09
C LEU A 189 30.79 5.19 -26.57
N ALA A 190 31.48 4.95 -27.67
CA ALA A 190 31.86 3.61 -28.12
C ALA A 190 33.32 3.62 -28.60
N PHE A 191 34.09 2.61 -28.23
CA PHE A 191 35.52 2.50 -28.55
C PHE A 191 35.76 1.35 -29.53
N SER A 192 36.55 1.61 -30.57
CA SER A 192 37.03 0.63 -31.54
C SER A 192 38.49 0.31 -31.23
N PRO A 193 38.81 -0.89 -30.71
CA PRO A 193 40.18 -1.25 -30.36
C PRO A 193 41.07 -1.47 -31.58
N THR A 194 40.53 -2.06 -32.65
CA THR A 194 41.27 -2.36 -33.90
C THR A 194 41.67 -1.10 -34.68
N GLY A 195 40.82 -0.08 -34.69
CA GLY A 195 41.08 1.19 -35.36
C GLY A 195 41.56 2.31 -34.45
N GLU A 196 41.64 2.06 -33.13
CA GLU A 196 41.90 3.05 -32.07
C GLU A 196 41.04 4.32 -32.23
N ARG A 197 39.76 4.14 -32.53
CA ARG A 197 38.79 5.24 -32.73
C ARG A 197 37.79 5.32 -31.57
N LEU A 198 37.54 6.53 -31.08
CA LEU A 198 36.47 6.82 -30.13
C LEU A 198 35.31 7.52 -30.85
N PHE A 199 34.14 6.89 -30.85
CA PHE A 199 32.89 7.46 -31.33
C PHE A 199 32.19 8.18 -30.18
N VAL A 200 31.89 9.45 -30.38
CA VAL A 200 31.31 10.35 -29.37
C VAL A 200 29.97 10.88 -29.87
N SER A 201 28.91 10.54 -29.15
CA SER A 201 27.58 11.12 -29.39
C SER A 201 27.60 12.60 -28.97
N ASP A 202 27.54 13.51 -29.93
CA ASP A 202 27.55 14.97 -29.73
C ASP A 202 26.11 15.50 -29.78
N SER A 203 25.32 15.16 -28.75
CA SER A 203 23.87 15.15 -28.86
C SER A 203 23.23 16.53 -29.00
N GLY A 204 23.86 17.57 -28.50
CA GLY A 204 23.41 18.95 -28.72
C GLY A 204 23.54 19.42 -30.17
N ASN A 205 24.37 18.73 -30.97
CA ASN A 205 24.65 19.06 -32.36
C ASN A 205 24.14 17.99 -33.36
N ASN A 206 23.34 17.00 -32.90
CA ASN A 206 22.73 15.96 -33.73
C ASN A 206 23.74 15.19 -34.63
N ARG A 207 24.91 14.82 -34.08
CA ARG A 207 25.98 14.13 -34.82
C ARG A 207 26.80 13.18 -33.94
N VAL A 208 27.56 12.29 -34.57
CA VAL A 208 28.61 11.52 -33.90
C VAL A 208 29.97 12.02 -34.38
N LEU A 209 30.83 12.43 -33.47
CA LEU A 209 32.23 12.78 -33.77
C LEU A 209 33.13 11.56 -33.57
N VAL A 210 34.13 11.42 -34.43
CA VAL A 210 35.11 10.33 -34.37
C VAL A 210 36.48 10.89 -34.06
N PHE A 211 37.09 10.43 -32.96
CA PHE A 211 38.44 10.83 -32.56
C PHE A 211 39.43 9.69 -32.78
N ASP A 212 40.62 10.02 -33.28
CA ASP A 212 41.79 9.14 -33.22
C ASP A 212 42.34 9.18 -31.79
N VAL A 213 42.30 8.03 -31.11
CA VAL A 213 42.73 7.90 -29.73
C VAL A 213 43.95 6.98 -29.59
N ALA A 214 44.68 6.72 -30.68
CA ALA A 214 45.96 6.03 -30.62
C ALA A 214 46.89 6.68 -29.58
N PRO A 215 47.62 5.90 -28.74
CA PRO A 215 48.42 6.44 -27.64
C PRO A 215 49.43 7.53 -28.04
N ASP A 216 49.99 7.46 -29.25
CA ASP A 216 50.98 8.41 -29.78
C ASP A 216 50.35 9.69 -30.38
N ARG A 217 49.02 9.71 -30.58
CA ARG A 217 48.29 10.81 -31.22
C ARG A 217 47.30 11.51 -30.30
N LEU A 218 46.87 10.83 -29.24
CA LEU A 218 45.90 11.35 -28.30
C LEU A 218 46.52 12.44 -27.41
N GLN A 219 45.91 13.63 -27.44
CA GLN A 219 46.31 14.76 -26.61
C GLN A 219 45.10 15.62 -26.24
N THR A 220 45.25 16.44 -25.20
CA THR A 220 44.23 17.42 -24.80
C THR A 220 43.85 18.31 -25.98
N PHE A 221 42.54 18.54 -26.14
CA PHE A 221 41.95 19.36 -27.19
C PHE A 221 42.20 18.86 -28.63
N ALA A 222 42.49 17.57 -28.83
CA ALA A 222 42.58 16.97 -30.16
C ALA A 222 41.32 17.21 -31.01
N ALA A 223 41.49 17.32 -32.33
CA ALA A 223 40.38 17.44 -33.27
C ALA A 223 39.83 16.07 -33.64
N ALA A 224 38.51 15.96 -33.77
CA ALA A 224 37.85 14.83 -34.40
C ALA A 224 38.34 14.68 -35.85
N ILE A 225 38.58 13.43 -36.26
CA ILE A 225 39.05 13.07 -37.59
C ILE A 225 37.90 12.88 -38.58
N ASP A 226 36.68 12.60 -38.08
CA ASP A 226 35.50 12.51 -38.93
C ASP A 226 34.19 12.81 -38.17
N VAL A 227 33.10 12.94 -38.91
CA VAL A 227 31.75 13.21 -38.41
C VAL A 227 30.73 12.36 -39.15
N MET A 228 29.75 11.87 -38.42
CA MET A 228 28.66 11.05 -38.94
C MET A 228 27.32 11.73 -38.68
N GLY A 229 26.36 11.56 -39.60
CA GLY A 229 24.99 12.09 -39.49
C GLY A 229 24.82 13.55 -39.90
N GLN A 230 25.92 14.24 -40.21
CA GLN A 230 25.95 15.60 -40.73
C GLN A 230 26.97 15.66 -41.89
N PRO A 231 26.79 16.57 -42.87
CA PRO A 231 27.70 16.68 -44.02
C PRO A 231 29.11 17.16 -43.64
N ASP A 232 29.25 17.88 -42.53
CA ASP A 232 30.50 18.46 -42.05
C ASP A 232 30.48 18.70 -40.52
N PHE A 233 31.58 19.27 -40.00
CA PHE A 233 31.74 19.58 -38.59
C PHE A 233 31.03 20.88 -38.15
N GLU A 234 30.40 21.63 -39.04
CA GLU A 234 29.81 22.92 -38.73
C GLU A 234 28.27 22.90 -38.82
N THR A 235 27.69 21.78 -39.27
CA THR A 235 26.25 21.60 -39.45
C THR A 235 25.63 20.80 -38.29
N ALA A 236 24.43 21.19 -37.87
CA ALA A 236 23.64 20.53 -36.82
C ALA A 236 22.15 20.44 -37.19
N SER A 237 21.85 19.99 -38.41
CA SER A 237 20.46 19.92 -38.90
C SER A 237 19.68 18.81 -38.20
N PRO A 238 18.40 19.02 -37.82
CA PRO A 238 17.58 17.95 -37.27
C PRO A 238 17.30 16.88 -38.32
N ARG A 239 17.14 15.64 -37.86
CA ARG A 239 16.75 14.52 -38.73
C ARG A 239 15.34 14.72 -39.29
N THR A 240 15.19 14.54 -40.60
CA THR A 240 13.88 14.58 -41.30
C THR A 240 13.57 13.32 -42.11
N ASP A 241 14.55 12.43 -42.31
CA ASP A 241 14.41 11.14 -42.99
C ASP A 241 15.42 10.10 -42.43
N MET A 242 15.56 8.95 -43.10
CA MET A 242 16.45 7.86 -42.68
C MET A 242 17.95 8.10 -42.98
N ARG A 243 18.32 9.12 -43.75
CA ARG A 243 19.73 9.44 -44.09
C ARG A 243 20.44 10.22 -42.98
N GLY A 244 19.70 11.04 -42.23
CA GLY A 244 20.16 11.59 -40.95
C GLY A 244 19.89 10.62 -39.80
N PHE A 245 20.45 10.89 -38.62
CA PHE A 245 20.10 10.16 -37.39
C PHE A 245 19.90 11.09 -36.20
N ALA A 246 19.14 10.60 -35.22
CA ALA A 246 19.10 11.21 -33.89
C ALA A 246 20.14 10.53 -33.00
N THR A 247 21.00 11.31 -32.38
CA THR A 247 22.05 10.80 -31.48
C THR A 247 21.45 10.18 -30.23
N GLY A 248 22.03 9.08 -29.76
CA GLY A 248 21.66 8.45 -28.49
C GLY A 248 22.72 7.48 -28.01
N GLY A 249 22.30 6.28 -27.59
CA GLY A 249 23.21 5.23 -27.09
C GLY A 249 24.05 4.62 -28.20
N LEU A 250 25.35 4.42 -27.95
CA LEU A 250 26.30 3.85 -28.91
C LEU A 250 26.82 2.50 -28.42
N ALA A 251 26.96 1.54 -29.34
CA ALA A 251 27.67 0.29 -29.13
C ALA A 251 28.42 -0.11 -30.40
N TYR A 252 29.62 -0.67 -30.26
CA TYR A 252 30.49 -1.02 -31.37
C TYR A 252 30.73 -2.54 -31.40
N ASP A 253 30.60 -3.14 -32.58
CA ASP A 253 30.97 -4.53 -32.84
C ASP A 253 32.36 -4.57 -33.50
N ASP A 254 33.36 -5.05 -32.76
CA ASP A 254 34.75 -5.11 -33.23
C ASP A 254 34.96 -6.20 -34.28
N ARG A 255 34.16 -7.27 -34.28
CA ARG A 255 34.32 -8.38 -35.21
C ARG A 255 33.96 -8.00 -36.63
N THR A 256 33.00 -7.08 -36.80
CA THR A 256 32.44 -6.74 -38.11
C THR A 256 32.51 -5.25 -38.42
N ALA A 257 33.13 -4.45 -37.55
CA ALA A 257 33.28 -3.00 -37.65
C ALA A 257 31.95 -2.26 -37.88
N ARG A 258 30.93 -2.61 -37.09
CA ARG A 258 29.60 -1.97 -37.15
C ARG A 258 29.35 -1.10 -35.92
N LEU A 259 28.75 0.07 -36.14
CA LEU A 259 28.29 0.95 -35.07
C LEU A 259 26.76 0.87 -34.97
N PHE A 260 26.28 0.60 -33.76
CA PHE A 260 24.86 0.57 -33.42
C PHE A 260 24.51 1.86 -32.69
N ILE A 261 23.48 2.54 -33.18
CA ILE A 261 23.00 3.81 -32.63
C ILE A 261 21.55 3.61 -32.19
N ALA A 262 21.32 3.59 -30.87
CA ALA A 262 19.99 3.69 -30.30
C ALA A 262 19.53 5.14 -30.31
N GLU A 263 18.71 5.47 -31.30
CA GLU A 263 18.26 6.82 -31.57
C GLU A 263 17.26 7.30 -30.50
N GLN A 264 17.56 8.44 -29.87
CA GLN A 264 16.69 9.04 -28.86
C GLN A 264 16.11 10.36 -29.34
N VAL A 265 14.79 10.49 -29.27
CA VAL A 265 14.04 11.68 -29.65
C VAL A 265 12.94 11.97 -28.61
N SER A 266 12.27 13.12 -28.71
CA SER A 266 11.11 13.45 -27.87
C SER A 266 9.84 12.64 -28.17
N ARG A 267 9.88 11.73 -29.15
CA ARG A 267 8.71 10.99 -29.64
C ARG A 267 9.02 9.50 -29.73
N ILE A 268 8.39 8.69 -28.89
CA ILE A 268 8.57 7.22 -28.88
C ILE A 268 8.33 6.61 -30.27
N GLU A 269 7.51 7.26 -31.10
CA GLU A 269 7.27 6.81 -32.46
C GLU A 269 8.50 6.90 -33.39
N HIS A 270 9.61 7.56 -33.02
CA HIS A 270 10.81 7.57 -33.85
C HIS A 270 12.01 6.82 -33.26
N MET A 271 11.94 6.34 -32.01
CA MET A 271 13.02 5.62 -31.35
C MET A 271 13.24 4.24 -32.00
N ARG A 272 14.51 3.88 -32.24
CA ARG A 272 14.94 2.63 -32.92
C ARG A 272 16.44 2.40 -32.72
N ILE A 273 16.95 1.25 -33.16
CA ILE A 273 18.39 1.01 -33.28
C ILE A 273 18.77 1.00 -34.76
N ALA A 274 19.61 1.93 -35.18
CA ALA A 274 20.16 1.99 -36.53
C ALA A 274 21.59 1.41 -36.55
N VAL A 275 21.90 0.61 -37.56
CA VAL A 275 23.19 -0.10 -37.67
C VAL A 275 23.95 0.42 -38.88
N TYR A 276 25.23 0.75 -38.72
CA TYR A 276 26.06 1.34 -39.77
C TYR A 276 27.38 0.60 -39.93
N ASP A 277 27.85 0.50 -41.18
CA ASP A 277 29.24 0.11 -41.46
C ASP A 277 30.16 1.29 -41.09
N VAL A 278 31.13 1.03 -40.23
CA VAL A 278 32.15 2.00 -39.84
C VAL A 278 33.56 1.45 -40.08
N SER A 279 33.70 0.47 -40.97
CA SER A 279 35.00 -0.03 -41.41
C SER A 279 35.91 1.13 -41.87
N PRO A 280 37.25 1.01 -41.77
CA PRO A 280 38.16 2.09 -42.15
C PRO A 280 38.01 2.59 -43.59
N SER A 281 37.45 1.78 -44.49
CA SER A 281 37.16 2.15 -45.88
C SER A 281 35.78 2.81 -46.09
N ALA A 282 34.89 2.79 -45.09
CA ALA A 282 33.55 3.36 -45.20
C ALA A 282 33.57 4.89 -45.15
N SER A 283 32.70 5.54 -45.92
CA SER A 283 32.48 6.98 -45.81
C SER A 283 31.47 7.28 -44.70
N LEU A 284 31.94 7.76 -43.55
CA LEU A 284 31.06 7.99 -42.39
C LEU A 284 30.07 9.15 -42.61
N ARG A 285 30.48 10.17 -43.39
CA ARG A 285 29.61 11.31 -43.73
C ARG A 285 28.47 10.96 -44.68
N ALA A 286 28.66 9.93 -45.51
CA ALA A 286 27.68 9.43 -46.46
C ALA A 286 27.06 8.09 -46.03
N ALA A 287 27.27 7.68 -44.78
CA ALA A 287 26.83 6.38 -44.27
C ALA A 287 25.30 6.31 -44.20
N GLU A 288 24.73 5.29 -44.82
CA GLU A 288 23.31 4.93 -44.68
C GLU A 288 23.15 3.70 -43.76
N PRO A 289 22.01 3.55 -43.05
CA PRO A 289 21.81 2.40 -42.17
C PRO A 289 21.77 1.08 -42.96
N LEU A 290 22.58 0.10 -42.54
CA LEU A 290 22.55 -1.29 -43.02
C LEU A 290 21.26 -2.00 -42.61
N ALA A 291 20.82 -1.77 -41.37
CA ALA A 291 19.65 -2.40 -40.79
C ALA A 291 19.04 -1.50 -39.70
N ILE A 292 17.74 -1.67 -39.48
CA ILE A 292 17.01 -1.02 -38.39
C ILE A 292 16.34 -2.08 -37.51
N LEU A 293 16.70 -2.10 -36.22
CA LEU A 293 16.17 -3.03 -35.23
C LEU A 293 15.12 -2.35 -34.35
N GLY A 294 14.16 -3.14 -33.86
CA GLY A 294 13.07 -2.69 -33.00
C GLY A 294 11.99 -1.85 -33.70
N LYS A 295 12.34 -1.04 -34.72
CA LYS A 295 11.34 -0.24 -35.45
C LYS A 295 11.71 0.14 -36.89
N PRO A 296 11.16 -0.53 -37.91
CA PRO A 296 11.54 -0.30 -39.32
C PRO A 296 10.97 0.97 -39.97
N GLY A 297 9.85 1.56 -39.48
CA GLY A 297 9.12 2.66 -40.15
C GLY A 297 9.28 4.06 -39.56
N PHE A 298 8.98 5.11 -40.34
CA PHE A 298 9.12 6.54 -39.96
C PHE A 298 7.78 7.24 -39.57
N GLY A 299 6.61 6.67 -39.90
CA GLY A 299 5.27 7.27 -39.69
C GLY A 299 4.52 6.77 -38.44
N ALA A 300 3.57 7.60 -37.93
CA ALA A 300 2.84 7.41 -36.68
C ALA A 300 2.33 5.97 -36.46
N TYR A 301 2.59 5.43 -35.27
CA TYR A 301 2.49 4.02 -34.95
C TYR A 301 1.91 3.85 -33.55
N ASP A 302 1.08 2.81 -33.37
CA ASP A 302 0.54 2.40 -32.07
C ASP A 302 1.63 1.66 -31.28
N PRO A 303 2.13 2.17 -30.14
CA PRO A 303 3.19 1.52 -29.39
C PRO A 303 2.72 0.15 -28.86
N ILE A 304 3.28 -0.91 -29.46
CA ILE A 304 3.13 -2.31 -29.07
C ILE A 304 4.50 -2.83 -28.64
N VAL A 305 4.49 -3.74 -27.68
CA VAL A 305 5.66 -4.48 -27.22
C VAL A 305 5.55 -5.88 -27.79
N SER A 306 6.50 -6.26 -28.65
CA SER A 306 6.57 -7.60 -29.25
C SER A 306 8.02 -8.05 -29.40
N ARG A 307 8.21 -9.23 -29.96
CA ARG A 307 9.53 -9.77 -30.31
C ARG A 307 10.26 -8.93 -31.37
N GLU A 308 9.53 -8.27 -32.27
CA GLU A 308 10.05 -7.44 -33.35
C GLU A 308 10.08 -5.95 -32.99
N GLN A 309 9.37 -5.55 -31.92
CA GLN A 309 9.08 -4.15 -31.60
C GLN A 309 9.56 -3.73 -30.21
N SER A 310 10.40 -2.69 -30.22
CA SER A 310 10.91 -2.01 -29.03
C SER A 310 10.41 -0.56 -29.01
N VAL A 311 10.17 -0.02 -27.82
CA VAL A 311 9.52 1.29 -27.62
C VAL A 311 10.50 2.32 -27.04
N TRP A 312 11.62 1.88 -26.42
CA TRP A 312 12.67 2.78 -25.93
C TRP A 312 14.02 2.06 -25.72
N PRO A 313 14.64 1.53 -26.80
CA PRO A 313 15.91 0.83 -26.67
C PRO A 313 17.03 1.78 -26.24
N ARG A 314 17.91 1.29 -25.37
CA ARG A 314 19.11 1.99 -24.92
C ARG A 314 20.32 1.08 -25.08
N LEU A 315 21.43 1.69 -25.47
CA LEU A 315 22.71 1.04 -25.67
C LEU A 315 23.79 1.76 -24.88
N GLY A 316 24.74 0.99 -24.36
CA GLY A 316 25.99 1.46 -23.78
C GLY A 316 27.18 0.73 -24.39
N SER A 317 28.39 1.09 -23.98
CA SER A 317 29.62 0.52 -24.56
C SER A 317 29.72 -1.00 -24.40
N ALA A 318 29.10 -1.59 -23.38
CA ALA A 318 29.09 -3.03 -23.14
C ALA A 318 27.82 -3.75 -23.64
N SER A 319 27.05 -3.13 -24.54
CA SER A 319 25.81 -3.72 -25.08
C SER A 319 26.04 -4.82 -26.13
N ILE A 320 27.26 -5.03 -26.62
CA ILE A 320 27.56 -6.02 -27.67
C ILE A 320 28.54 -7.06 -27.15
N ASP A 321 28.18 -8.34 -27.29
CA ASP A 321 29.14 -9.45 -27.28
C ASP A 321 29.60 -9.66 -28.73
N SER A 322 30.77 -9.12 -29.05
CA SER A 322 31.34 -9.18 -30.41
C SER A 322 31.74 -10.61 -30.80
N GLU A 323 32.11 -11.45 -29.82
CA GLU A 323 32.50 -12.83 -30.08
C GLU A 323 31.29 -13.67 -30.49
N ARG A 324 30.22 -13.61 -29.71
CA ARG A 324 28.97 -14.37 -29.96
C ARG A 324 28.02 -13.68 -30.94
N GLN A 325 28.33 -12.45 -31.35
CA GLN A 325 27.48 -11.64 -32.23
C GLN A 325 26.08 -11.42 -31.64
N LEU A 326 26.02 -10.99 -30.38
CA LEU A 326 24.79 -10.66 -29.68
C LEU A 326 24.73 -9.18 -29.30
N LEU A 327 23.57 -8.56 -29.49
CA LEU A 327 23.26 -7.21 -29.03
C LEU A 327 22.26 -7.27 -27.89
N VAL A 328 22.61 -6.70 -26.74
CA VAL A 328 21.73 -6.51 -25.59
C VAL A 328 21.33 -5.03 -25.48
N ALA A 329 20.05 -4.75 -25.68
CA ALA A 329 19.50 -3.42 -25.42
C ALA A 329 18.61 -3.46 -24.19
N THR A 330 18.74 -2.46 -23.33
CA THR A 330 17.81 -2.27 -22.22
C THR A 330 16.67 -1.35 -22.65
N GLU A 331 15.46 -1.70 -22.24
CA GLU A 331 14.29 -0.85 -22.39
C GLU A 331 13.87 -0.35 -21.01
N GLY A 332 13.87 0.97 -20.84
CA GLY A 332 13.32 1.60 -19.65
C GLY A 332 11.80 1.69 -19.71
N TYR A 333 11.21 2.44 -18.79
CA TYR A 333 9.87 2.98 -19.04
C TYR A 333 9.90 3.73 -20.38
N PRO A 334 8.96 3.46 -21.30
CA PRO A 334 7.71 2.69 -21.16
C PRO A 334 7.72 1.27 -21.73
N GLY A 335 8.85 0.79 -22.27
CA GLY A 335 9.03 -0.51 -22.96
C GLY A 335 9.14 -1.73 -22.04
N GLY A 336 8.58 -1.67 -20.83
CA GLY A 336 8.44 -2.84 -19.94
C GLY A 336 9.57 -3.10 -18.95
N ASN A 337 10.59 -2.25 -18.85
CA ASN A 337 11.73 -2.44 -17.91
C ASN A 337 12.43 -3.80 -18.10
N ARG A 338 12.92 -4.06 -19.32
CA ARG A 338 13.47 -5.35 -19.75
C ARG A 338 14.81 -5.22 -20.45
N ALA A 339 15.53 -6.31 -20.63
CA ALA A 339 16.65 -6.38 -21.58
C ALA A 339 16.28 -7.31 -22.74
N ILE A 340 16.47 -6.85 -23.98
CA ILE A 340 16.17 -7.61 -25.19
C ILE A 340 17.49 -7.95 -25.88
N ILE A 341 17.59 -9.19 -26.37
CA ILE A 341 18.76 -9.71 -27.03
C ILE A 341 18.45 -9.98 -28.50
N TRP A 342 19.30 -9.51 -29.41
CA TRP A 342 19.26 -9.80 -30.84
C TRP A 342 20.52 -10.56 -31.27
N ASP A 343 20.34 -11.51 -32.19
CA ASP A 343 21.43 -12.12 -32.95
C ASP A 343 21.80 -11.20 -34.11
N ILE A 344 22.98 -10.60 -34.03
CA ILE A 344 23.50 -9.61 -34.99
C ILE A 344 24.50 -10.21 -35.97
N SER A 345 24.54 -11.54 -36.08
CA SER A 345 25.41 -12.24 -37.05
C SER A 345 25.14 -11.74 -38.48
N PRO A 346 26.17 -11.60 -39.34
CA PRO A 346 26.02 -11.06 -40.69
C PRO A 346 24.86 -11.66 -41.51
N GLU A 347 24.63 -12.96 -41.37
CA GLU A 347 23.59 -13.72 -42.08
C GLU A 347 22.17 -13.49 -41.56
N ARG A 348 22.01 -12.95 -40.35
CA ARG A 348 20.69 -12.67 -39.74
C ARG A 348 20.34 -11.20 -39.73
N LEU A 349 21.34 -10.32 -39.66
CA LEU A 349 21.15 -8.87 -39.55
C LEU A 349 20.34 -8.32 -40.73
N ARG A 350 19.11 -7.88 -40.45
CA ARG A 350 18.23 -7.22 -41.43
C ARG A 350 17.23 -6.32 -40.72
N THR A 351 16.73 -5.32 -41.43
CA THR A 351 15.66 -4.44 -40.93
C THR A 351 14.42 -5.23 -40.52
N GLY A 352 13.94 -5.01 -39.30
CA GLY A 352 12.73 -5.66 -38.75
C GLY A 352 12.92 -7.10 -38.28
N MET A 353 14.15 -7.58 -38.06
CA MET A 353 14.39 -8.92 -37.52
C MET A 353 13.89 -9.08 -36.07
N PRO A 354 13.39 -10.27 -35.69
CA PRO A 354 12.94 -10.52 -34.33
C PRO A 354 14.11 -10.63 -33.34
N ALA A 355 13.88 -10.23 -32.10
CA ALA A 355 14.76 -10.55 -30.97
C ALA A 355 14.84 -12.07 -30.75
N VAL A 356 15.93 -12.55 -30.17
CA VAL A 356 16.10 -13.97 -29.85
C VAL A 356 15.78 -14.28 -28.39
N GLU A 357 15.89 -13.30 -27.49
CA GLU A 357 15.63 -13.48 -26.06
C GLU A 357 15.16 -12.19 -25.37
N VAL A 358 14.42 -12.32 -24.26
CA VAL A 358 14.03 -11.21 -23.36
C VAL A 358 14.26 -11.57 -21.89
N VAL A 359 14.87 -10.66 -21.14
CA VAL A 359 15.22 -10.88 -19.73
C VAL A 359 14.23 -10.15 -18.82
N GLY A 360 13.74 -10.87 -17.81
CA GLY A 360 12.90 -10.34 -16.74
C GLY A 360 11.40 -10.61 -16.92
N HIS A 361 10.98 -11.11 -18.06
CA HIS A 361 9.58 -11.35 -18.40
C HIS A 361 9.40 -12.80 -18.80
N LEU A 362 8.75 -13.55 -17.91
CA LEU A 362 8.48 -14.96 -18.12
C LEU A 362 6.97 -15.21 -18.19
N ASP A 363 6.56 -16.29 -18.84
CA ASP A 363 5.23 -16.90 -18.68
C ASP A 363 5.15 -17.69 -17.36
N ASP A 364 3.98 -18.26 -17.08
CA ASP A 364 3.73 -19.00 -15.83
C ASP A 364 4.49 -20.35 -15.79
N GLU A 365 4.97 -20.83 -16.94
CA GLU A 365 5.84 -21.99 -17.10
C GLU A 365 7.35 -21.64 -16.98
N GLY A 366 7.70 -20.36 -16.90
CA GLY A 366 9.06 -19.87 -16.76
C GLY A 366 9.82 -19.68 -18.08
N HIS A 367 9.17 -19.74 -19.24
CA HIS A 367 9.75 -19.36 -20.54
C HIS A 367 9.66 -17.86 -20.76
N THR A 368 10.43 -17.31 -21.68
CA THR A 368 10.46 -15.86 -21.91
C THR A 368 9.25 -15.36 -22.68
N ASP A 369 8.70 -14.23 -22.21
CA ASP A 369 7.48 -13.61 -22.73
C ASP A 369 7.78 -12.18 -23.20
N PHE A 370 7.67 -11.97 -24.51
CA PHE A 370 7.95 -10.68 -25.16
C PHE A 370 6.77 -9.70 -25.09
N GLU A 371 5.58 -10.16 -24.74
CA GLU A 371 4.34 -9.37 -24.72
C GLU A 371 4.00 -8.92 -23.28
N ARG A 372 4.49 -9.64 -22.27
CA ARG A 372 4.38 -9.23 -20.87
C ARG A 372 5.08 -7.90 -20.63
N ARG A 373 4.43 -7.02 -19.87
CA ARG A 373 4.96 -5.68 -19.59
C ARG A 373 5.66 -5.56 -18.24
N ALA A 374 5.15 -6.22 -17.20
CA ALA A 374 5.74 -6.16 -15.87
C ALA A 374 6.57 -7.43 -15.62
N ALA A 375 7.82 -7.24 -15.16
CA ALA A 375 8.70 -8.35 -14.85
C ALA A 375 8.09 -9.24 -13.73
N ASN A 376 7.94 -10.54 -14.02
CA ASN A 376 7.54 -11.65 -13.14
C ASN A 376 6.35 -11.39 -12.17
N ASP A 377 5.15 -11.87 -12.52
CA ASP A 377 3.96 -12.06 -11.64
C ASP A 377 3.40 -10.83 -10.92
N ARG A 378 3.56 -9.62 -11.48
CA ARG A 378 3.09 -8.39 -10.83
C ARG A 378 1.62 -8.06 -11.05
N ALA A 379 0.98 -8.61 -12.06
CA ALA A 379 -0.43 -8.36 -12.31
C ALA A 379 -1.27 -9.37 -11.52
N THR A 380 -1.74 -8.95 -10.36
CA THR A 380 -2.67 -9.72 -9.54
C THR A 380 -3.82 -8.82 -9.08
N PRO A 381 -4.91 -9.37 -8.49
CA PRO A 381 -5.94 -8.55 -7.86
C PRO A 381 -5.48 -7.69 -6.67
N LYS A 382 -4.21 -7.81 -6.22
CA LYS A 382 -3.67 -7.11 -5.05
C LYS A 382 -2.53 -6.15 -5.36
N ASN A 383 -1.76 -6.41 -6.41
CA ASN A 383 -0.54 -5.67 -6.70
C ASN A 383 -0.79 -4.66 -7.82
N ILE A 384 -0.58 -3.38 -7.51
CA ILE A 384 -0.93 -2.26 -8.37
C ILE A 384 0.12 -1.16 -8.28
N TYR A 385 0.15 -0.32 -9.31
CA TYR A 385 0.89 0.95 -9.34
C TYR A 385 -0.10 2.11 -9.37
N PRO A 386 -0.63 2.52 -8.20
CA PRO A 386 -1.71 3.49 -8.10
C PRO A 386 -1.27 4.88 -8.55
N ARG A 387 -2.00 5.50 -9.48
CA ARG A 387 -1.81 6.93 -9.80
C ARG A 387 -2.97 7.82 -9.39
N ASP A 388 -4.16 7.25 -9.35
CA ASP A 388 -5.37 7.94 -8.94
C ASP A 388 -6.35 6.97 -8.31
N VAL A 389 -7.28 7.52 -7.54
CA VAL A 389 -8.30 6.76 -6.83
C VAL A 389 -9.60 7.57 -6.79
N VAL A 390 -10.74 6.91 -6.99
CA VAL A 390 -12.07 7.53 -6.81
C VAL A 390 -13.03 6.58 -6.11
N LEU A 391 -13.86 7.15 -5.24
CA LEU A 391 -14.89 6.45 -4.48
C LEU A 391 -16.24 6.54 -5.19
N ASP A 392 -16.92 5.40 -5.31
CA ASP A 392 -18.37 5.36 -5.46
C ASP A 392 -18.99 5.15 -4.06
N PRO A 393 -19.50 6.23 -3.44
CA PRO A 393 -20.00 6.16 -2.08
C PRO A 393 -21.38 5.51 -1.98
N ILE A 394 -22.09 5.31 -3.11
CA ILE A 394 -23.46 4.80 -3.13
C ILE A 394 -23.49 3.29 -3.30
N ASP A 395 -22.74 2.73 -4.26
CA ASP A 395 -22.67 1.27 -4.44
C ASP A 395 -21.43 0.65 -3.75
N HIS A 396 -20.75 1.45 -2.92
CA HIS A 396 -19.62 1.05 -2.08
C HIS A 396 -18.49 0.41 -2.90
N ARG A 397 -17.86 1.19 -3.80
CA ARG A 397 -16.75 0.70 -4.64
C ARG A 397 -15.59 1.68 -4.66
N LEU A 398 -14.37 1.15 -4.74
CA LEU A 398 -13.15 1.94 -4.89
C LEU A 398 -12.50 1.60 -6.23
N PHE A 399 -12.35 2.60 -7.09
CA PHE A 399 -11.65 2.48 -8.37
C PHE A 399 -10.24 3.03 -8.21
N ALA A 400 -9.23 2.31 -8.69
CA ALA A 400 -7.87 2.82 -8.71
C ALA A 400 -7.19 2.55 -10.05
N ILE A 401 -6.43 3.55 -10.50
CA ILE A 401 -5.59 3.45 -11.69
C ILE A 401 -4.39 2.57 -11.39
N ASP A 402 -4.21 1.49 -12.13
CA ASP A 402 -2.99 0.68 -12.10
C ASP A 402 -2.18 0.96 -13.37
N GLN A 403 -1.37 2.01 -13.29
CA GLN A 403 -0.76 2.67 -14.45
C GLN A 403 0.14 1.74 -15.26
N TYR A 404 1.03 1.00 -14.57
CA TYR A 404 2.01 0.14 -15.24
C TYR A 404 1.38 -1.11 -15.83
N ASN A 405 0.21 -1.53 -15.32
CA ASN A 405 -0.53 -2.67 -15.83
C ASN A 405 -1.69 -2.25 -16.75
N ASN A 406 -1.75 -0.98 -17.19
CA ASN A 406 -2.66 -0.52 -18.24
C ASN A 406 -4.14 -0.80 -17.93
N ARG A 407 -4.55 -0.62 -16.67
CA ARG A 407 -5.88 -1.01 -16.19
C ARG A 407 -6.41 -0.11 -15.08
N VAL A 408 -7.71 -0.21 -14.85
CA VAL A 408 -8.36 0.29 -13.63
C VAL A 408 -8.86 -0.91 -12.86
N VAL A 409 -8.44 -1.05 -11.60
CA VAL A 409 -8.90 -2.10 -10.71
C VAL A 409 -9.97 -1.58 -9.77
N VAL A 410 -10.92 -2.44 -9.39
CA VAL A 410 -12.10 -2.05 -8.62
C VAL A 410 -12.31 -2.99 -7.44
N TRP A 411 -12.31 -2.44 -6.23
CA TRP A 411 -12.64 -3.18 -5.01
C TRP A 411 -14.10 -2.97 -4.63
N GLN A 412 -14.71 -4.05 -4.14
CA GLN A 412 -15.96 -3.95 -3.39
C GLN A 412 -15.65 -3.46 -1.98
N LEU A 413 -16.40 -2.46 -1.53
CA LEU A 413 -16.41 -1.97 -0.17
C LEU A 413 -17.66 -2.45 0.57
N ASP A 414 -17.65 -2.38 1.90
CA ASP A 414 -18.83 -2.54 2.75
C ASP A 414 -19.63 -1.23 2.89
N ARG A 415 -20.74 -1.27 3.63
CA ARG A 415 -21.62 -0.11 3.82
C ARG A 415 -20.97 1.10 4.53
N GLN A 416 -19.79 0.93 5.13
CA GLN A 416 -18.96 2.02 5.68
C GLN A 416 -17.82 2.41 4.74
N ASN A 417 -17.88 2.01 3.46
CA ASN A 417 -16.83 2.18 2.47
C ASN A 417 -15.49 1.54 2.88
N ARG A 418 -15.48 0.47 3.68
CA ARG A 418 -14.23 -0.25 4.01
C ARG A 418 -13.96 -1.31 2.98
N VAL A 419 -12.70 -1.51 2.63
CA VAL A 419 -12.30 -2.56 1.69
C VAL A 419 -12.72 -3.92 2.24
N LYS A 420 -13.65 -4.59 1.55
CA LYS A 420 -14.25 -5.84 2.01
C LYS A 420 -13.27 -7.01 1.86
N ASP A 421 -12.69 -7.18 0.67
CA ASP A 421 -11.59 -8.11 0.42
C ASP A 421 -10.38 -7.34 -0.12
N ARG A 422 -9.17 -7.76 0.24
CA ARG A 422 -7.92 -7.22 -0.31
C ARG A 422 -7.78 -7.51 -1.82
N ASN A 423 -8.47 -8.53 -2.34
CA ASN A 423 -8.57 -8.77 -3.78
C ASN A 423 -9.56 -7.79 -4.43
N ALA A 424 -9.11 -7.10 -5.48
CA ALA A 424 -10.00 -6.41 -6.39
C ALA A 424 -10.97 -7.43 -7.04
N ARG A 425 -12.17 -6.94 -7.38
CA ARG A 425 -13.25 -7.76 -7.94
C ARG A 425 -13.44 -7.55 -9.43
N TRP A 426 -13.20 -6.33 -9.93
CA TRP A 426 -13.34 -6.01 -11.33
C TRP A 426 -12.13 -5.27 -11.92
N VAL A 427 -12.01 -5.33 -13.25
CA VAL A 427 -10.98 -4.64 -14.02
C VAL A 427 -11.55 -3.98 -15.29
N LEU A 428 -11.08 -2.77 -15.59
CA LEU A 428 -11.32 -2.06 -16.86
C LEU A 428 -10.02 -1.93 -17.64
N GLY A 429 -10.07 -1.99 -18.97
CA GLY A 429 -8.91 -1.83 -19.84
C GLY A 429 -8.12 -3.11 -20.13
N GLN A 430 -8.46 -4.21 -19.45
CA GLN A 430 -7.85 -5.54 -19.57
C GLN A 430 -8.94 -6.62 -19.48
N PRO A 431 -8.73 -7.82 -20.04
CA PRO A 431 -9.70 -8.90 -20.02
C PRO A 431 -9.96 -9.46 -18.61
N ASP A 432 -8.95 -9.43 -17.74
CA ASP A 432 -9.04 -9.93 -16.37
C ASP A 432 -8.05 -9.23 -15.40
N LEU A 433 -8.05 -9.67 -14.13
CA LEU A 433 -7.26 -9.10 -13.03
C LEU A 433 -5.80 -9.57 -13.01
N TYR A 434 -5.38 -10.42 -13.95
CA TYR A 434 -4.06 -11.01 -14.06
C TYR A 434 -3.32 -10.54 -15.33
N SER A 435 -4.02 -9.92 -16.28
CA SER A 435 -3.42 -9.25 -17.44
C SER A 435 -2.97 -7.81 -17.16
N GLY A 436 -1.95 -7.39 -17.91
CA GLY A 436 -1.40 -6.02 -17.89
C GLY A 436 -0.74 -5.64 -19.23
N GLU A 437 -1.27 -6.14 -20.33
CA GLU A 437 -0.68 -6.07 -21.68
C GLU A 437 -0.97 -4.74 -22.39
N LEU A 438 -0.20 -4.45 -23.45
CA LEU A 438 -0.39 -3.27 -24.33
C LEU A 438 -1.12 -3.66 -25.62
N TYR A 439 -2.39 -4.08 -25.50
CA TYR A 439 -3.23 -4.42 -26.65
C TYR A 439 -3.34 -3.28 -27.67
N PRO A 440 -3.65 -3.56 -28.95
CA PRO A 440 -3.95 -2.53 -29.93
C PRO A 440 -5.04 -1.56 -29.45
N ILE A 441 -4.93 -0.29 -29.81
CA ILE A 441 -5.87 0.73 -29.33
C ILE A 441 -7.30 0.46 -29.83
N GLY A 442 -8.24 0.40 -28.88
CA GLY A 442 -9.64 0.09 -29.12
C GLY A 442 -10.55 0.46 -27.94
N PRO A 443 -11.84 0.06 -27.95
CA PRO A 443 -12.81 0.40 -26.91
C PRO A 443 -12.62 -0.36 -25.59
N THR A 444 -11.90 -1.48 -25.59
CA THR A 444 -11.62 -2.29 -24.39
C THR A 444 -10.25 -2.02 -23.77
N THR A 445 -9.42 -1.19 -24.40
CA THR A 445 -8.00 -1.02 -24.06
C THR A 445 -7.74 0.35 -23.47
N ILE A 446 -6.88 0.42 -22.45
CA ILE A 446 -6.42 1.66 -21.83
C ILE A 446 -4.88 1.61 -21.80
N LYS A 447 -4.16 2.66 -22.21
CA LYS A 447 -2.68 2.66 -22.19
C LYS A 447 -2.13 3.79 -21.32
N ILE A 448 -1.41 3.44 -20.25
CA ILE A 448 -0.90 4.40 -19.25
C ILE A 448 -2.02 5.30 -18.71
N PRO A 449 -3.03 4.72 -18.05
CA PRO A 449 -4.01 5.55 -17.37
C PRO A 449 -3.36 6.35 -16.25
N LEU A 450 -3.81 7.59 -16.07
CA LEU A 450 -3.28 8.50 -15.05
C LEU A 450 -4.37 9.06 -14.14
N ALA A 451 -5.62 9.22 -14.62
CA ALA A 451 -6.72 9.78 -13.86
C ALA A 451 -8.03 9.00 -14.04
N VAL A 452 -8.85 9.00 -13.00
CA VAL A 452 -10.19 8.39 -12.98
C VAL A 452 -11.17 9.27 -12.19
N THR A 453 -12.40 9.39 -12.66
CA THR A 453 -13.49 10.00 -11.87
C THR A 453 -14.80 9.25 -12.08
N TYR A 454 -15.77 9.46 -11.19
CA TYR A 454 -17.01 8.69 -11.14
C TYR A 454 -18.24 9.60 -11.16
N ASP A 455 -19.21 9.24 -11.99
CA ASP A 455 -20.54 9.83 -12.02
C ASP A 455 -21.49 8.99 -11.17
N VAL A 456 -21.82 9.54 -10.01
CA VAL A 456 -22.70 8.93 -9.00
C VAL A 456 -24.16 8.82 -9.45
N HIS A 457 -24.63 9.68 -10.36
CA HIS A 457 -26.03 9.74 -10.78
C HIS A 457 -26.35 8.76 -11.90
N HIS A 458 -25.47 8.66 -12.90
CA HIS A 458 -25.67 7.77 -14.05
C HIS A 458 -24.78 6.54 -14.05
N LYS A 459 -24.01 6.33 -12.97
CA LYS A 459 -23.17 5.14 -12.72
C LYS A 459 -22.15 4.93 -13.84
N ARG A 460 -21.41 5.99 -14.19
CA ARG A 460 -20.37 5.96 -15.24
C ARG A 460 -18.99 6.22 -14.65
N VAL A 461 -17.96 5.60 -15.21
CA VAL A 461 -16.56 5.85 -14.87
C VAL A 461 -15.86 6.49 -16.06
N PHE A 462 -15.16 7.58 -15.83
CA PHE A 462 -14.34 8.25 -16.83
C PHE A 462 -12.88 7.97 -16.54
N VAL A 463 -12.13 7.51 -17.53
CA VAL A 463 -10.73 7.12 -17.39
C VAL A 463 -9.90 7.81 -18.46
N SER A 464 -8.81 8.45 -18.06
CA SER A 464 -7.83 8.95 -19.01
C SER A 464 -7.05 7.78 -19.62
N ASP A 465 -6.95 7.71 -20.94
CA ASP A 465 -5.99 6.88 -21.65
C ASP A 465 -4.84 7.79 -22.12
N GLY A 466 -3.74 7.76 -21.35
CA GLY A 466 -2.61 8.66 -21.50
C GLY A 466 -2.03 8.63 -22.91
N TRP A 467 -1.68 7.45 -23.40
CA TRP A 467 -1.05 7.29 -24.71
C TRP A 467 -2.03 7.43 -25.86
N GLY A 468 -3.29 7.06 -25.64
CA GLY A 468 -4.37 7.30 -26.59
C GLY A 468 -4.76 8.78 -26.73
N ASN A 469 -4.31 9.67 -25.83
CA ASN A 469 -4.75 11.08 -25.75
C ASN A 469 -6.28 11.21 -25.77
N ARG A 470 -6.95 10.35 -24.99
CA ARG A 470 -8.41 10.22 -25.01
C ARG A 470 -8.95 9.95 -23.61
N ILE A 471 -10.22 10.29 -23.39
CA ILE A 471 -10.95 9.92 -22.17
C ILE A 471 -11.98 8.87 -22.55
N LEU A 472 -11.91 7.70 -21.90
CA LEU A 472 -12.84 6.59 -22.10
C LEU A 472 -13.94 6.64 -21.05
N VAL A 473 -15.17 6.39 -21.49
CA VAL A 473 -16.35 6.35 -20.60
C VAL A 473 -16.84 4.91 -20.51
N PHE A 474 -16.93 4.37 -19.30
CA PHE A 474 -17.42 3.02 -19.04
C PHE A 474 -18.75 3.08 -18.28
N ASP A 475 -19.62 2.12 -18.57
CA ASP A 475 -20.80 1.85 -17.77
C ASP A 475 -20.40 1.03 -16.53
N ALA A 476 -20.68 1.58 -15.37
CA ALA A 476 -20.37 1.00 -14.07
C ALA A 476 -21.64 0.76 -13.24
N HIS A 477 -22.80 0.57 -13.88
CA HIS A 477 -23.99 0.13 -13.16
C HIS A 477 -23.72 -1.24 -12.48
N PRO A 478 -24.08 -1.45 -11.20
CA PRO A 478 -23.79 -2.69 -10.46
C PRO A 478 -24.18 -3.98 -11.19
N ASP A 479 -25.34 -3.99 -11.85
CA ASP A 479 -25.84 -5.16 -12.58
C ASP A 479 -25.13 -5.45 -13.92
N ARG A 480 -24.38 -4.48 -14.45
CA ARG A 480 -23.73 -4.58 -15.77
C ARG A 480 -22.20 -4.63 -15.71
N MET A 481 -21.64 -4.28 -14.55
CA MET A 481 -20.19 -4.28 -14.30
C MET A 481 -19.60 -5.69 -14.42
N ARG A 482 -18.58 -5.82 -15.26
CA ARG A 482 -17.84 -7.06 -15.52
C ARG A 482 -16.38 -6.74 -15.84
N ASN A 483 -15.53 -7.76 -15.94
CA ASN A 483 -14.16 -7.59 -16.42
C ASN A 483 -14.15 -7.34 -17.93
N GLY A 484 -13.20 -6.52 -18.38
CA GLY A 484 -13.00 -6.19 -19.80
C GLY A 484 -14.21 -5.61 -20.53
N PRO A 485 -15.01 -4.69 -19.94
CA PRO A 485 -16.13 -4.10 -20.66
C PRO A 485 -15.63 -3.15 -21.77
N GLU A 486 -16.43 -2.97 -22.81
CA GLU A 486 -16.21 -1.92 -23.81
C GLU A 486 -16.59 -0.55 -23.25
N ALA A 487 -15.77 0.46 -23.55
CA ALA A 487 -16.14 1.85 -23.33
C ALA A 487 -17.32 2.24 -24.22
N ILE A 488 -18.29 2.98 -23.66
CA ILE A 488 -19.51 3.42 -24.33
C ILE A 488 -19.32 4.73 -25.12
N ALA A 489 -18.27 5.50 -24.82
CA ALA A 489 -17.91 6.72 -25.53
C ALA A 489 -16.42 7.04 -25.37
N VAL A 490 -15.90 7.89 -26.27
CA VAL A 490 -14.54 8.43 -26.22
C VAL A 490 -14.53 9.94 -26.46
N LEU A 491 -13.89 10.69 -25.56
CA LEU A 491 -13.74 12.14 -25.63
C LEU A 491 -12.28 12.51 -25.94
N GLY A 492 -12.06 13.68 -26.55
CA GLY A 492 -10.73 14.15 -26.94
C GLY A 492 -10.13 13.47 -28.18
N GLN A 493 -10.86 12.52 -28.77
CA GLN A 493 -10.56 11.86 -30.05
C GLN A 493 -11.87 11.60 -30.81
N PRO A 494 -11.85 11.57 -32.17
CA PRO A 494 -13.06 11.37 -32.97
C PRO A 494 -13.65 9.95 -32.87
N ASN A 495 -12.85 8.96 -32.51
CA ASN A 495 -13.24 7.56 -32.41
C ASN A 495 -12.26 6.80 -31.49
N PHE A 496 -12.52 5.51 -31.25
CA PHE A 496 -11.72 4.71 -30.32
C PHE A 496 -10.31 4.39 -30.83
N THR A 497 -10.01 4.54 -32.13
CA THR A 497 -8.72 4.13 -32.70
C THR A 497 -7.77 5.30 -32.99
N SER A 498 -8.28 6.53 -32.96
CA SER A 498 -7.48 7.75 -33.15
C SER A 498 -6.70 8.11 -31.89
N ILE A 499 -5.47 8.61 -32.08
CA ILE A 499 -4.53 8.92 -31.00
C ILE A 499 -3.77 10.23 -31.21
N THR A 500 -4.23 11.05 -32.15
CA THR A 500 -3.46 12.21 -32.59
C THR A 500 -3.59 13.31 -31.55
N PRO A 501 -2.48 13.77 -30.94
CA PRO A 501 -2.53 14.92 -30.06
C PRO A 501 -2.98 16.16 -30.84
N ALA A 502 -3.92 16.93 -30.30
CA ALA A 502 -4.46 18.09 -30.98
C ALA A 502 -4.79 19.24 -30.01
N THR A 503 -4.73 20.47 -30.51
CA THR A 503 -5.10 21.69 -29.80
C THR A 503 -6.39 22.24 -30.43
N THR A 504 -7.52 21.56 -30.20
CA THR A 504 -8.84 21.92 -30.72
C THR A 504 -9.92 21.64 -29.67
N ALA A 505 -11.19 21.98 -29.94
CA ALA A 505 -12.29 21.69 -29.02
C ALA A 505 -12.63 20.18 -28.93
N VAL A 506 -12.28 19.38 -29.93
CA VAL A 506 -12.54 17.92 -29.97
C VAL A 506 -11.29 17.09 -29.68
N GLY A 507 -10.14 17.75 -29.50
CA GLY A 507 -8.82 17.12 -29.42
C GLY A 507 -8.10 17.43 -28.11
N ILE A 508 -7.36 16.44 -27.60
CA ILE A 508 -6.58 16.54 -26.36
C ILE A 508 -5.12 16.12 -26.63
N ASN A 509 -4.19 16.64 -25.83
CA ASN A 509 -2.80 16.19 -25.72
C ASN A 509 -2.43 16.06 -24.23
N LEU A 510 -2.42 14.83 -23.70
CA LEU A 510 -2.15 14.57 -22.29
C LEU A 510 -0.66 14.61 -21.92
N ASP A 511 0.25 14.75 -22.90
CA ASP A 511 1.71 14.82 -22.72
C ASP A 511 2.36 13.63 -21.99
N THR A 512 1.67 12.49 -21.92
CA THR A 512 2.15 11.31 -21.18
C THR A 512 3.22 10.53 -21.94
N ARG A 513 3.32 10.70 -23.26
CA ARG A 513 4.29 9.99 -24.13
C ARG A 513 5.75 10.37 -23.85
N VAL A 514 5.98 11.49 -23.18
CA VAL A 514 7.31 12.00 -22.80
C VAL A 514 7.62 11.82 -21.31
N GLY A 515 6.79 11.08 -20.56
CA GLY A 515 7.06 10.79 -19.13
C GLY A 515 6.31 11.68 -18.13
N THR A 516 5.51 12.66 -18.58
CA THR A 516 4.77 13.55 -17.67
C THR A 516 3.76 12.78 -16.81
N GLY A 517 3.81 12.97 -15.49
CA GLY A 517 2.95 12.25 -14.54
C GLY A 517 3.34 10.82 -14.20
N ILE A 518 4.43 10.33 -14.80
CA ILE A 518 4.95 8.97 -14.56
C ILE A 518 6.15 9.01 -13.61
N THR A 519 6.95 10.07 -13.66
CA THR A 519 8.14 10.27 -12.82
C THR A 519 7.79 10.92 -11.48
N PRO A 520 8.60 10.75 -10.40
CA PRO A 520 8.37 11.38 -9.09
C PRO A 520 8.55 12.89 -9.09
N THR A 521 9.10 13.44 -10.17
CA THR A 521 9.55 14.82 -10.21
C THR A 521 8.52 15.75 -10.84
N ARG A 522 7.41 15.22 -11.34
CA ARG A 522 6.36 15.98 -12.02
C ARG A 522 4.96 15.50 -11.64
N PRO A 523 4.01 16.42 -11.44
CA PRO A 523 2.61 16.06 -11.26
C PRO A 523 2.02 15.44 -12.54
N ARG A 524 0.83 14.86 -12.46
CA ARG A 524 0.18 14.20 -13.60
C ARG A 524 -0.19 15.20 -14.69
N GLY A 525 -0.02 14.80 -15.95
CA GLY A 525 -0.45 15.61 -17.11
C GLY A 525 -1.96 15.57 -17.36
N THR A 526 -2.73 14.93 -16.48
CA THR A 526 -4.19 14.82 -16.60
C THR A 526 -4.84 14.61 -15.24
N GLY A 527 -6.03 15.15 -15.10
CA GLY A 527 -6.94 15.02 -13.97
C GLY A 527 -8.37 15.16 -14.48
N LEU A 528 -9.30 14.54 -13.77
CA LEU A 528 -10.71 14.47 -14.16
C LEU A 528 -11.58 14.88 -12.97
N ALA A 529 -12.58 15.72 -13.20
CA ALA A 529 -13.59 16.04 -12.20
C ALA A 529 -14.99 15.99 -12.83
N TYR A 530 -15.88 15.22 -12.21
CA TYR A 530 -17.29 15.20 -12.58
C TYR A 530 -18.07 16.24 -11.79
N ASP A 531 -18.89 17.03 -12.48
CA ASP A 531 -19.89 17.92 -11.90
C ASP A 531 -21.25 17.21 -11.92
N PRO A 532 -21.73 16.72 -10.77
CA PRO A 532 -23.01 16.03 -10.67
C PRO A 532 -24.23 16.96 -10.76
N VAL A 533 -24.06 18.29 -10.66
CA VAL A 533 -25.17 19.26 -10.68
C VAL A 533 -25.58 19.60 -12.11
N HIS A 534 -24.61 19.69 -13.02
CA HIS A 534 -24.85 20.13 -14.41
C HIS A 534 -24.42 19.09 -15.45
N ASP A 535 -24.09 17.86 -15.05
CA ASP A 535 -23.60 16.77 -15.91
C ASP A 535 -22.40 17.18 -16.77
N ARG A 536 -21.40 17.84 -16.17
CA ARG A 536 -20.17 18.25 -16.86
C ARG A 536 -18.98 17.42 -16.44
N LEU A 537 -18.10 17.10 -17.39
CA LEU A 537 -16.78 16.53 -17.11
C LEU A 537 -15.71 17.57 -17.39
N PHE A 538 -14.91 17.89 -16.39
CA PHE A 538 -13.71 18.70 -16.54
C PHE A 538 -12.49 17.80 -16.74
N VAL A 539 -11.63 18.17 -17.70
CA VAL A 539 -10.46 17.39 -18.10
C VAL A 539 -9.24 18.31 -18.17
N SER A 540 -8.20 17.99 -17.41
CA SER A 540 -6.89 18.63 -17.59
C SER A 540 -6.23 18.08 -18.85
N ASP A 541 -6.01 18.98 -19.82
CA ASP A 541 -5.33 18.73 -21.08
C ASP A 541 -3.88 19.23 -20.95
N GLY A 542 -3.08 18.49 -20.17
CA GLY A 542 -1.82 18.96 -19.60
C GLY A 542 -0.79 19.41 -20.65
N GLY A 543 -0.72 18.73 -21.78
CA GLY A 543 0.19 19.07 -22.89
C GLY A 543 -0.22 20.27 -23.72
N ASN A 544 -1.47 20.72 -23.60
CA ASN A 544 -1.93 21.99 -24.15
C ASN A 544 -2.09 23.07 -23.05
N HIS A 545 -1.71 22.76 -21.81
CA HIS A 545 -1.72 23.69 -20.66
C HIS A 545 -3.07 24.38 -20.45
N ARG A 546 -4.15 23.58 -20.42
CA ARG A 546 -5.53 24.05 -20.29
C ARG A 546 -6.42 23.03 -19.60
N VAL A 547 -7.62 23.46 -19.19
CA VAL A 547 -8.70 22.58 -18.73
C VAL A 547 -9.87 22.71 -19.69
N LEU A 548 -10.46 21.58 -20.09
CA LEU A 548 -11.63 21.52 -20.97
C LEU A 548 -12.85 21.04 -20.19
N GLY A 549 -14.02 21.64 -20.44
CA GLY A 549 -15.31 21.17 -19.93
C GLY A 549 -16.14 20.50 -21.03
N PHE A 550 -16.70 19.32 -20.77
CA PHE A 550 -17.57 18.58 -21.67
C PHE A 550 -18.96 18.41 -21.05
N ASP A 551 -20.02 18.62 -21.83
CA ASP A 551 -21.39 18.31 -21.42
C ASP A 551 -21.68 16.82 -21.64
N VAL A 552 -21.63 16.05 -20.57
CA VAL A 552 -21.76 14.60 -20.58
C VAL A 552 -23.14 14.15 -20.11
N ALA A 553 -24.17 15.00 -20.21
CA ALA A 553 -25.54 14.55 -19.97
C ALA A 553 -25.85 13.29 -20.81
N PRO A 554 -26.63 12.30 -20.29
CA PRO A 554 -26.83 11.02 -20.97
C PRO A 554 -27.33 11.12 -22.43
N ASN A 555 -28.14 12.13 -22.74
CA ASN A 555 -28.67 12.38 -24.08
C ASN A 555 -27.69 13.14 -25.01
N ARG A 556 -26.58 13.66 -24.50
CA ARG A 556 -25.56 14.43 -25.24
C ARG A 556 -24.26 13.64 -25.44
N LEU A 557 -23.96 12.71 -24.53
CA LEU A 557 -22.74 11.90 -24.56
C LEU A 557 -22.64 11.10 -25.87
N ARG A 558 -21.57 11.37 -26.63
CA ARG A 558 -21.20 10.64 -27.85
C ARG A 558 -19.72 10.80 -28.15
N SER A 559 -19.15 9.84 -28.87
CA SER A 559 -17.74 9.89 -29.27
C SER A 559 -17.43 11.13 -30.14
N GLY A 560 -16.28 11.75 -29.90
CA GLY A 560 -15.81 12.90 -30.68
C GLY A 560 -16.57 14.21 -30.46
N MET A 561 -17.39 14.31 -29.41
CA MET A 561 -18.08 15.57 -29.09
C MET A 561 -17.10 16.69 -28.68
N PRO A 562 -17.41 17.96 -28.99
CA PRO A 562 -16.56 19.09 -28.60
C PRO A 562 -16.72 19.44 -27.11
N ALA A 563 -15.65 19.96 -26.53
CA ALA A 563 -15.67 20.70 -25.28
C ALA A 563 -16.49 21.99 -25.43
N SER A 564 -17.21 22.37 -24.37
CA SER A 564 -18.03 23.58 -24.30
C SER A 564 -17.29 24.78 -23.73
N VAL A 565 -16.23 24.56 -22.94
CA VAL A 565 -15.44 25.63 -22.32
C VAL A 565 -13.95 25.26 -22.23
N VAL A 566 -13.08 26.27 -22.28
CA VAL A 566 -11.64 26.17 -22.02
C VAL A 566 -11.19 27.16 -20.94
N LEU A 567 -10.48 26.68 -19.93
CA LEU A 567 -9.84 27.47 -18.88
C LEU A 567 -8.31 27.35 -19.01
N GLY A 568 -7.57 28.34 -18.51
CA GLY A 568 -6.11 28.38 -18.62
C GLY A 568 -5.59 28.98 -19.93
N GLN A 569 -6.47 29.18 -20.90
CA GLN A 569 -6.19 29.69 -22.25
C GLN A 569 -7.39 30.54 -22.72
N PRO A 570 -7.17 31.52 -23.61
CA PRO A 570 -8.25 32.36 -24.14
C PRO A 570 -9.20 31.59 -25.09
N ASP A 571 -8.72 30.52 -25.72
CA ASP A 571 -9.46 29.74 -26.70
C ASP A 571 -8.99 28.27 -26.78
N PHE A 572 -9.65 27.47 -27.62
CA PHE A 572 -9.35 26.05 -27.81
C PHE A 572 -8.11 25.76 -28.67
N THR A 573 -7.39 26.76 -29.16
CA THR A 573 -6.26 26.58 -30.09
C THR A 573 -4.93 27.07 -29.54
N THR A 574 -4.97 27.92 -28.51
CA THR A 574 -3.79 28.39 -27.78
C THR A 574 -3.28 27.31 -26.82
N ARG A 575 -1.96 27.21 -26.69
CA ARG A 575 -1.27 26.17 -25.89
C ARG A 575 -0.01 26.65 -25.16
N GLY A 576 0.14 27.95 -24.91
CA GLY A 576 1.35 28.49 -24.28
C GLY A 576 1.38 28.14 -22.79
N SER A 577 2.51 27.64 -22.29
CA SER A 577 2.73 27.53 -20.84
C SER A 577 2.90 28.95 -20.28
N ASN A 578 2.00 29.37 -19.40
CA ASN A 578 2.02 30.72 -18.82
C ASN A 578 1.91 30.65 -17.30
N SER A 579 2.68 31.50 -16.62
CA SER A 579 2.63 31.68 -15.17
C SER A 579 1.96 33.03 -14.80
N THR A 580 0.90 33.37 -15.53
CA THR A 580 0.08 34.57 -15.33
C THR A 580 -1.17 34.24 -14.51
N LEU A 581 -2.00 35.26 -14.20
CA LEU A 581 -3.28 35.10 -13.50
C LEU A 581 -4.15 33.96 -14.08
N THR A 582 -4.33 33.94 -15.40
CA THR A 582 -5.19 32.96 -16.09
C THR A 582 -4.41 31.86 -16.80
N GLY A 583 -3.08 31.88 -16.75
CA GLY A 583 -2.23 30.88 -17.41
C GLY A 583 -2.10 29.62 -16.57
N LEU A 584 -2.08 28.47 -17.24
CA LEU A 584 -1.73 27.19 -16.61
C LEU A 584 -0.40 26.67 -17.18
N TYR A 585 0.26 25.81 -16.43
CA TYR A 585 1.41 25.03 -16.86
C TYR A 585 1.28 23.58 -16.39
N GLN A 586 0.89 22.71 -17.32
CA GLN A 586 0.58 21.29 -17.08
C GLN A 586 -0.37 21.10 -15.88
N PRO A 587 -1.64 21.56 -16.00
CA PRO A 587 -2.63 21.31 -14.95
C PRO A 587 -2.79 19.80 -14.71
N ALA A 588 -2.90 19.44 -13.44
CA ALA A 588 -2.90 18.06 -12.95
C ALA A 588 -4.30 17.72 -12.41
N ALA A 589 -4.41 17.43 -11.12
CA ALA A 589 -5.66 17.10 -10.45
C ALA A 589 -6.72 18.21 -10.57
N LEU A 590 -7.98 17.76 -10.70
CA LEU A 590 -9.17 18.61 -10.70
C LEU A 590 -10.11 18.13 -9.61
N LEU A 591 -10.84 19.05 -9.00
CA LEU A 591 -11.88 18.75 -8.03
C LEU A 591 -13.04 19.72 -8.22
N TYR A 592 -14.24 19.17 -8.43
CA TYR A 592 -15.48 19.95 -8.43
C TYR A 592 -16.15 19.86 -7.06
N GLU A 593 -16.44 21.01 -6.47
CA GLU A 593 -17.10 21.16 -5.18
C GLU A 593 -18.53 21.66 -5.39
N SER A 594 -19.51 20.83 -5.06
CA SER A 594 -20.89 20.99 -5.50
C SER A 594 -21.75 21.97 -4.67
N LYS A 595 -21.41 22.29 -3.42
CA LYS A 595 -22.21 23.21 -2.58
C LYS A 595 -22.13 24.64 -3.09
N GLN A 596 -20.98 25.06 -3.61
CA GLN A 596 -20.76 26.43 -4.09
C GLN A 596 -20.44 26.49 -5.59
N HIS A 597 -20.44 25.34 -6.26
CA HIS A 597 -20.10 25.21 -7.68
C HIS A 597 -18.70 25.75 -7.99
N ARG A 598 -17.69 25.28 -7.25
CA ARG A 598 -16.29 25.68 -7.44
C ARG A 598 -15.50 24.58 -8.14
N LEU A 599 -14.63 24.95 -9.08
CA LEU A 599 -13.64 24.04 -9.67
C LEU A 599 -12.26 24.40 -9.14
N PHE A 600 -11.65 23.47 -8.40
CA PHE A 600 -10.25 23.55 -7.99
C PHE A 600 -9.38 22.90 -9.06
N VAL A 601 -8.38 23.64 -9.54
CA VAL A 601 -7.45 23.24 -10.59
C VAL A 601 -6.05 23.24 -10.02
N ALA A 602 -5.43 22.08 -9.88
CA ALA A 602 -4.01 21.98 -9.55
C ALA A 602 -3.18 22.40 -10.78
N ASP A 603 -2.56 23.57 -10.70
CA ASP A 603 -1.65 24.09 -11.72
C ASP A 603 -0.24 23.60 -11.42
N GLY A 604 -0.03 22.31 -11.70
CA GLY A 604 1.03 21.47 -11.14
C GLY A 604 2.43 22.07 -11.22
N ASN A 605 2.89 22.47 -12.41
CA ASN A 605 4.25 23.01 -12.55
C ASN A 605 4.41 24.46 -12.10
N ASN A 606 3.31 25.17 -11.88
CA ASN A 606 3.31 26.50 -11.26
C ASN A 606 3.13 26.42 -9.73
N ASN A 607 3.13 25.22 -9.14
CA ASN A 607 3.13 25.00 -7.69
C ASN A 607 1.98 25.70 -6.96
N ARG A 608 0.77 25.66 -7.53
CA ARG A 608 -0.42 26.33 -7.00
C ARG A 608 -1.70 25.57 -7.32
N VAL A 609 -2.76 25.89 -6.59
CA VAL A 609 -4.13 25.48 -6.91
C VAL A 609 -4.96 26.73 -7.14
N LEU A 610 -5.64 26.79 -8.29
CA LEU A 610 -6.52 27.89 -8.67
C LEU A 610 -7.98 27.46 -8.49
N VAL A 611 -8.81 28.35 -7.93
CA VAL A 611 -10.24 28.11 -7.71
C VAL A 611 -11.04 28.94 -8.70
N PHE A 612 -11.92 28.31 -9.46
CA PHE A 612 -12.80 28.96 -10.44
C PHE A 612 -14.25 28.87 -10.00
N ASP A 613 -15.03 29.90 -10.33
CA ASP A 613 -16.48 29.84 -10.29
C ASP A 613 -16.99 29.03 -11.48
N ALA A 614 -17.56 27.86 -11.20
CA ALA A 614 -18.03 26.94 -12.21
C ALA A 614 -19.54 27.04 -12.45
N ARG A 615 -20.23 28.06 -11.93
CA ARG A 615 -21.64 28.29 -12.29
C ARG A 615 -21.79 28.54 -13.79
N PRO A 616 -22.90 28.11 -14.43
CA PRO A 616 -23.04 28.20 -15.89
C PRO A 616 -22.87 29.60 -16.50
N ASP A 617 -23.19 30.65 -15.75
CA ASP A 617 -23.08 32.06 -16.16
C ASP A 617 -21.66 32.63 -16.00
N ALA A 618 -20.88 32.12 -15.03
CA ALA A 618 -19.49 32.53 -14.80
C ALA A 618 -18.48 31.72 -15.65
N LEU A 619 -18.81 30.47 -15.97
CA LEU A 619 -17.92 29.54 -16.63
C LEU A 619 -17.85 29.78 -18.15
N THR A 620 -17.01 30.73 -18.55
CA THR A 620 -16.74 31.11 -19.95
C THR A 620 -15.29 30.85 -20.35
N ASN A 621 -14.99 30.90 -21.65
CA ASN A 621 -13.62 30.69 -22.14
C ASN A 621 -12.66 31.74 -21.55
N GLY A 622 -11.55 31.29 -21.00
CA GLY A 622 -10.56 32.17 -20.37
C GLY A 622 -11.01 32.82 -19.07
N ALA A 623 -12.07 32.30 -18.41
CA ALA A 623 -12.53 32.80 -17.11
C ALA A 623 -11.36 32.90 -16.10
N GLU A 624 -11.43 33.91 -15.24
CA GLU A 624 -10.40 34.18 -14.23
C GLU A 624 -10.64 33.36 -12.95
N PRO A 625 -9.57 32.88 -12.28
CA PRO A 625 -9.69 32.25 -10.98
C PRO A 625 -10.01 33.30 -9.90
N THR A 626 -10.75 32.89 -8.87
CA THR A 626 -11.15 33.75 -7.73
C THR A 626 -10.22 33.60 -6.53
N VAL A 627 -9.55 32.45 -6.38
CA VAL A 627 -8.62 32.19 -5.27
C VAL A 627 -7.38 31.42 -5.76
N VAL A 628 -6.23 31.68 -5.14
CA VAL A 628 -5.01 30.87 -5.24
C VAL A 628 -4.62 30.27 -3.88
N ILE A 629 -4.30 28.98 -3.90
CA ILE A 629 -3.80 28.21 -2.74
C ILE A 629 -2.39 27.70 -3.08
N GLY A 630 -1.50 27.64 -2.08
CA GLY A 630 -0.12 27.18 -2.28
C GLY A 630 0.84 28.28 -2.72
N GLN A 631 0.35 29.51 -2.91
CA GLN A 631 1.11 30.70 -3.28
C GLN A 631 0.45 31.95 -2.65
N PRO A 632 1.19 33.05 -2.41
CA PRO A 632 0.63 34.27 -1.83
C PRO A 632 -0.31 35.03 -2.78
N ASP A 633 -0.10 34.89 -4.09
CA ASP A 633 -0.86 35.57 -5.14
C ASP A 633 -0.83 34.79 -6.47
N PHE A 634 -1.57 35.28 -7.46
CA PHE A 634 -1.71 34.63 -8.77
C PHE A 634 -0.49 34.80 -9.71
N ASN A 635 0.57 35.49 -9.31
CA ASN A 635 1.76 35.69 -10.15
C ASN A 635 3.02 35.06 -9.55
N THR A 636 2.89 34.40 -8.41
CA THR A 636 3.95 33.62 -7.76
C THR A 636 3.76 32.14 -8.06
N PHE A 637 4.86 31.44 -8.33
CA PHE A 637 4.86 30.04 -8.83
C PHE A 637 6.07 29.23 -8.34
N GLY A 638 6.80 29.74 -7.33
CA GLY A 638 7.99 29.08 -6.80
C GLY A 638 7.64 27.84 -5.99
N ALA A 639 8.34 26.73 -6.22
CA ALA A 639 8.24 25.55 -5.37
C ALA A 639 8.85 25.81 -3.99
N GLY A 640 8.32 25.17 -2.96
CA GLY A 640 8.85 25.24 -1.61
C GLY A 640 8.07 24.41 -0.61
N ARG A 641 8.50 24.47 0.65
CA ARG A 641 7.88 23.77 1.78
C ARG A 641 7.62 24.76 2.88
N SER A 642 6.35 24.95 3.19
CA SER A 642 5.87 25.60 4.41
C SER A 642 4.37 25.30 4.57
N GLN A 643 3.73 25.98 5.51
CA GLN A 643 2.29 25.99 5.68
C GLN A 643 1.53 26.61 4.50
N LYS A 644 2.19 27.44 3.66
CA LYS A 644 1.56 28.17 2.53
C LYS A 644 2.11 27.83 1.16
N ILE A 645 3.33 27.29 1.08
CA ILE A 645 4.04 27.03 -0.19
C ILE A 645 4.08 25.53 -0.42
N ILE A 646 3.80 25.12 -1.66
CA ILE A 646 3.73 23.73 -2.11
C ILE A 646 4.70 23.46 -3.27
N ASP A 647 4.91 22.19 -3.60
CA ASP A 647 5.74 21.71 -4.71
C ASP A 647 4.97 20.64 -5.51
N GLY A 648 4.53 21.00 -6.71
CA GLY A 648 3.89 20.08 -7.66
C GLY A 648 2.59 19.43 -7.16
N PRO A 649 1.51 20.19 -6.89
CA PRO A 649 0.24 19.60 -6.42
C PRO A 649 -0.35 18.60 -7.44
N ASP A 650 -0.75 17.42 -6.96
CA ASP A 650 -1.16 16.31 -7.86
C ASP A 650 -2.40 15.52 -7.40
N GLY A 651 -3.02 15.92 -6.30
CA GLY A 651 -4.23 15.28 -5.77
C GLY A 651 -5.05 16.25 -4.94
N LEU A 652 -6.36 16.21 -5.11
CA LEU A 652 -7.32 17.06 -4.42
C LEU A 652 -8.50 16.22 -3.96
N ALA A 653 -8.94 16.41 -2.71
CA ALA A 653 -10.18 15.83 -2.21
C ALA A 653 -10.90 16.83 -1.28
N TYR A 654 -12.21 16.68 -1.13
CA TYR A 654 -13.03 17.60 -0.34
C TYR A 654 -13.79 16.88 0.77
N ASP A 655 -13.77 17.48 1.96
CA ASP A 655 -14.64 17.11 3.07
C ASP A 655 -15.85 18.04 3.10
N TYR A 656 -16.97 17.53 2.62
CA TYR A 656 -18.23 18.26 2.58
C TYR A 656 -18.87 18.43 3.96
N VAL A 657 -18.41 17.75 5.02
CA VAL A 657 -18.97 17.97 6.36
C VAL A 657 -18.33 19.19 7.02
N ASN A 658 -17.02 19.36 6.85
CA ASN A 658 -16.25 20.42 7.53
C ASN A 658 -15.74 21.52 6.59
N ASP A 659 -16.10 21.47 5.31
CA ASP A 659 -15.63 22.37 4.24
C ASP A 659 -14.09 22.46 4.16
N ARG A 660 -13.42 21.30 4.20
CA ARG A 660 -11.95 21.20 4.17
C ARG A 660 -11.45 20.66 2.82
N LEU A 661 -10.38 21.27 2.30
CA LEU A 661 -9.66 20.80 1.12
C LEU A 661 -8.43 19.99 1.55
N PHE A 662 -8.29 18.78 1.03
CA PHE A 662 -7.09 17.97 1.10
C PHE A 662 -6.30 18.17 -0.19
N LEU A 663 -5.01 18.49 -0.06
CA LEU A 663 -4.11 18.75 -1.16
C LEU A 663 -2.87 17.87 -1.01
N SER A 664 -2.60 17.05 -2.02
CA SER A 664 -1.34 16.32 -2.12
C SER A 664 -0.25 17.27 -2.62
N ASP A 665 0.68 17.63 -1.72
CA ASP A 665 1.90 18.37 -2.01
C ASP A 665 2.99 17.34 -2.34
N HIS A 666 2.84 16.79 -3.54
CA HIS A 666 3.49 15.57 -3.98
C HIS A 666 5.03 15.69 -3.98
N GLY A 667 5.60 16.82 -4.41
CA GLY A 667 7.06 17.05 -4.39
C GLY A 667 7.63 17.09 -2.97
N SER A 668 6.77 17.34 -1.97
CA SER A 668 7.11 17.38 -0.55
C SER A 668 6.69 16.13 0.24
N ASP A 669 6.16 15.11 -0.43
CA ASP A 669 5.72 13.82 0.16
C ASP A 669 4.74 13.98 1.33
N ARG A 670 3.77 14.90 1.20
CA ARG A 670 2.80 15.20 2.25
C ARG A 670 1.42 15.53 1.71
N ILE A 671 0.43 15.50 2.60
CA ILE A 671 -0.91 16.03 2.33
C ILE A 671 -1.18 17.19 3.27
N LEU A 672 -1.59 18.33 2.72
CA LEU A 672 -1.98 19.53 3.45
C LEU A 672 -3.50 19.67 3.51
N LEU A 673 -4.02 20.12 4.65
CA LEU A 673 -5.44 20.37 4.86
C LEU A 673 -5.69 21.88 4.98
N PHE A 674 -6.62 22.42 4.21
CA PHE A 674 -7.00 23.84 4.25
C PHE A 674 -8.47 24.02 4.62
N ASP A 675 -8.79 25.09 5.34
CA ASP A 675 -10.18 25.56 5.48
C ASP A 675 -10.63 26.15 4.14
N ALA A 676 -11.58 25.48 3.49
CA ALA A 676 -12.10 25.85 2.18
C ALA A 676 -13.53 26.39 2.26
N HIS A 677 -13.97 26.78 3.46
CA HIS A 677 -15.25 27.43 3.66
C HIS A 677 -15.30 28.78 2.90
N PRO A 678 -16.38 29.08 2.17
CA PRO A 678 -16.43 30.23 1.24
C PRO A 678 -16.15 31.58 1.89
N ALA A 679 -16.61 31.78 3.12
CA ALA A 679 -16.41 33.03 3.86
C ALA A 679 -14.99 33.22 4.44
N ARG A 680 -14.10 32.21 4.34
CA ARG A 680 -12.77 32.21 4.96
C ARG A 680 -11.64 31.79 4.01
N LEU A 681 -11.98 31.45 2.76
CA LEU A 681 -11.01 31.02 1.76
C LEU A 681 -10.52 32.23 0.95
N ASP A 682 -9.48 32.89 1.45
CA ASP A 682 -8.75 33.96 0.77
C ASP A 682 -7.51 33.43 0.03
N ASN A 683 -6.81 34.29 -0.72
CA ASN A 683 -5.54 33.95 -1.36
C ASN A 683 -4.45 33.60 -0.33
N GLY A 684 -3.67 32.56 -0.64
CA GLY A 684 -2.56 32.10 0.20
C GLY A 684 -2.97 31.71 1.63
N PRO A 685 -4.01 30.87 1.82
CA PRO A 685 -4.42 30.43 3.15
C PRO A 685 -3.35 29.54 3.78
N ASP A 686 -3.31 29.52 5.11
CA ASP A 686 -2.46 28.59 5.86
C ASP A 686 -3.08 27.19 5.89
N ALA A 687 -2.29 26.16 5.60
CA ALA A 687 -2.68 24.78 5.87
C ALA A 687 -2.84 24.57 7.38
N GLN A 688 -3.95 23.99 7.83
CA GLN A 688 -4.23 23.74 9.24
C GLN A 688 -3.53 22.48 9.76
N HIS A 689 -3.31 21.50 8.89
CA HIS A 689 -2.73 20.20 9.25
C HIS A 689 -1.87 19.64 8.12
N VAL A 690 -0.97 18.73 8.48
CA VAL A 690 -0.12 17.95 7.58
C VAL A 690 -0.27 16.46 7.89
N ILE A 691 -0.32 15.62 6.86
CA ILE A 691 -0.31 14.14 6.96
C ILE A 691 0.90 13.62 6.20
N GLY A 692 1.58 12.61 6.75
CA GLY A 692 2.67 11.88 6.10
C GLY A 692 4.08 12.41 6.38
N GLN A 693 4.18 13.57 7.04
CA GLN A 693 5.44 14.22 7.45
C GLN A 693 5.30 14.75 8.88
N PRO A 694 6.41 14.90 9.64
CA PRO A 694 6.35 15.31 11.05
C PRO A 694 5.88 16.75 11.26
N ASP A 695 6.09 17.63 10.27
CA ASP A 695 5.73 19.04 10.33
C ASP A 695 5.56 19.62 8.91
N PHE A 696 5.36 20.95 8.80
CA PHE A 696 5.15 21.65 7.53
C PHE A 696 6.42 22.00 6.75
N ASP A 697 7.62 21.73 7.26
CA ASP A 697 8.87 22.20 6.66
C ASP A 697 9.82 21.04 6.36
N THR A 698 9.80 20.02 7.22
CA THR A 698 10.62 18.82 7.19
C THR A 698 10.05 17.83 6.19
N ARG A 699 10.93 17.37 5.31
CA ARG A 699 10.68 16.21 4.45
C ARG A 699 11.62 15.09 4.89
N ARG A 700 11.07 14.07 5.53
CA ARG A 700 11.78 12.85 5.92
C ARG A 700 11.46 11.76 4.91
N LEU A 701 12.49 11.20 4.32
CA LEU A 701 12.42 9.97 3.56
C LEU A 701 12.87 8.84 4.49
N GLY A 702 12.08 7.78 4.57
CA GLY A 702 12.28 6.66 5.49
C GLY A 702 11.62 5.37 4.98
N PRO A 703 11.67 4.28 5.75
CA PRO A 703 10.89 3.08 5.44
C PRO A 703 9.40 3.44 5.39
N VAL A 704 8.61 2.84 4.47
CA VAL A 704 7.15 3.08 4.45
C VAL A 704 6.53 2.51 5.73
N ARG A 705 6.43 3.37 6.73
CA ARG A 705 5.71 3.15 7.98
C ARG A 705 4.26 3.57 7.82
N ALA A 706 3.45 3.19 8.78
CA ALA A 706 2.02 3.47 8.75
C ALA A 706 1.64 4.96 8.97
N ASN A 707 2.60 5.85 9.20
CA ASN A 707 2.43 7.30 9.30
C ASN A 707 3.28 8.11 8.30
N GLU A 708 4.05 7.46 7.43
CA GLU A 708 4.89 8.12 6.42
C GLU A 708 4.24 8.00 5.04
N LEU A 709 4.20 9.10 4.29
CA LEU A 709 3.73 9.11 2.90
C LEU A 709 4.91 9.24 1.94
N TRP A 710 4.74 8.65 0.77
CA TRP A 710 5.69 8.78 -0.32
C TRP A 710 5.00 8.77 -1.68
N ASP A 711 5.29 9.80 -2.46
CA ASP A 711 4.66 10.05 -3.75
C ASP A 711 3.14 10.00 -3.62
N PRO A 712 2.52 10.72 -2.65
CA PRO A 712 1.07 10.83 -2.61
C PRO A 712 0.63 11.50 -3.91
N ARG A 713 -0.40 10.94 -4.56
CA ARG A 713 -0.90 11.41 -5.86
C ARG A 713 -2.40 11.67 -5.72
N GLY A 714 -3.22 10.95 -6.47
CA GLY A 714 -4.68 11.04 -6.36
C GLY A 714 -5.23 10.77 -4.97
N LEU A 715 -6.25 11.55 -4.62
CA LEU A 715 -6.94 11.55 -3.35
C LEU A 715 -8.46 11.41 -3.60
N THR A 716 -9.15 10.67 -2.73
CA THR A 716 -10.61 10.77 -2.60
C THR A 716 -11.00 10.72 -1.13
N PHE A 717 -12.06 11.41 -0.76
CA PHE A 717 -12.49 11.54 0.63
C PHE A 717 -13.95 11.12 0.81
N ASP A 718 -14.17 10.20 1.73
CA ASP A 718 -15.50 9.85 2.22
C ASP A 718 -15.89 10.84 3.33
N SER A 719 -16.76 11.78 3.01
CA SER A 719 -17.21 12.81 3.96
C SER A 719 -18.09 12.24 5.08
N GLU A 720 -18.87 11.19 4.81
CA GLU A 720 -19.77 10.58 5.80
C GLU A 720 -18.96 9.83 6.87
N HIS A 721 -18.01 9.02 6.42
CA HIS A 721 -17.19 8.21 7.32
C HIS A 721 -15.86 8.88 7.70
N GLN A 722 -15.61 10.11 7.24
CA GLN A 722 -14.38 10.88 7.49
C GLN A 722 -13.11 10.06 7.19
N ARG A 723 -13.02 9.53 5.98
CA ARG A 723 -11.93 8.64 5.53
C ARG A 723 -11.29 9.14 4.26
N LEU A 724 -9.97 9.27 4.28
CA LEU A 724 -9.15 9.65 3.15
C LEU A 724 -8.50 8.41 2.52
N TYR A 725 -8.59 8.28 1.21
CA TYR A 725 -7.87 7.28 0.42
C TYR A 725 -6.79 8.01 -0.38
N VAL A 726 -5.56 7.52 -0.29
CA VAL A 726 -4.37 8.13 -0.88
C VAL A 726 -3.71 7.12 -1.79
N SER A 727 -3.60 7.43 -3.06
CA SER A 727 -2.72 6.67 -3.96
C SER A 727 -1.27 7.08 -3.73
N GLN A 728 -0.39 6.11 -3.49
CA GLN A 728 1.05 6.31 -3.36
C GLN A 728 1.76 5.67 -4.54
N GLY A 729 2.21 6.49 -5.50
CA GLY A 729 2.67 6.01 -6.80
C GLY A 729 3.95 5.17 -6.72
N PHE A 730 4.97 5.65 -6.01
CA PHE A 730 6.20 4.88 -5.78
C PHE A 730 6.05 3.83 -4.70
N ALA A 731 5.45 4.14 -3.54
CA ALA A 731 5.21 3.12 -2.51
C ALA A 731 4.33 1.96 -3.03
N SER A 732 3.65 2.15 -4.16
CA SER A 732 2.88 1.14 -4.90
C SER A 732 1.76 0.56 -4.05
N ASN A 733 1.05 1.45 -3.33
CA ASN A 733 -0.05 1.07 -2.45
C ASN A 733 -1.13 2.17 -2.40
N ILE A 734 -2.30 1.81 -1.86
CA ILE A 734 -3.33 2.79 -1.47
C ILE A 734 -3.33 2.83 0.04
N MET A 735 -3.09 4.00 0.61
CA MET A 735 -3.13 4.23 2.05
C MET A 735 -4.50 4.81 2.44
N ILE A 736 -5.06 4.30 3.54
CA ILE A 736 -6.37 4.70 4.04
C ILE A 736 -6.18 5.31 5.42
N HIS A 737 -6.61 6.56 5.57
CA HIS A 737 -6.56 7.31 6.82
C HIS A 737 -7.98 7.60 7.29
N ASP A 738 -8.38 6.96 8.38
CA ASP A 738 -9.57 7.34 9.14
C ASP A 738 -9.26 8.54 10.03
N MET A 739 -10.17 9.51 10.10
CA MET A 739 -10.02 10.64 11.01
C MET A 739 -10.59 10.27 12.39
N ALA A 740 -9.83 10.58 13.44
CA ALA A 740 -10.25 10.34 14.82
C ALA A 740 -11.46 11.21 15.19
N ARG A 741 -12.41 10.62 15.93
CA ARG A 741 -13.68 11.25 16.33
C ARG A 741 -14.14 10.71 17.67
N SER A 742 -14.87 11.52 18.43
CA SER A 742 -15.50 11.06 19.68
C SER A 742 -16.85 10.41 19.48
N THR A 743 -17.44 10.55 18.29
CA THR A 743 -18.75 10.00 17.94
C THR A 743 -18.71 9.35 16.57
N TYR A 744 -19.24 8.14 16.48
CA TYR A 744 -19.43 7.39 15.24
C TYR A 744 -20.90 7.06 15.07
N GLU A 745 -21.47 7.46 13.93
CA GLU A 745 -22.85 7.18 13.57
C GLU A 745 -22.89 6.26 12.36
N SER A 746 -23.85 5.34 12.33
CA SER A 746 -24.14 4.54 11.15
C SER A 746 -25.60 4.09 11.13
N LEU A 747 -26.14 3.86 9.93
CA LEU A 747 -27.41 3.16 9.77
C LEU A 747 -27.18 1.66 9.97
N LEU A 748 -27.80 1.05 10.97
CA LEU A 748 -27.66 -0.37 11.30
C LEU A 748 -28.92 -1.15 10.87
N PRO A 749 -28.83 -2.01 9.84
CA PRO A 749 -29.97 -2.79 9.36
C PRO A 749 -30.58 -3.70 10.42
N ALA A 750 -31.87 -4.04 10.25
CA ALA A 750 -32.56 -5.04 11.05
C ALA A 750 -31.82 -6.39 10.99
N GLN A 751 -31.55 -7.01 12.15
CA GLN A 751 -30.73 -8.24 12.27
C GLN A 751 -29.27 -8.10 11.77
N GLY A 752 -28.84 -6.90 11.41
CA GLY A 752 -27.49 -6.58 10.99
C GLY A 752 -26.53 -6.36 12.16
N ILE A 753 -25.24 -6.29 11.85
CA ILE A 753 -24.18 -6.04 12.84
C ILE A 753 -23.35 -4.83 12.45
N GLN A 754 -23.07 -3.99 13.45
CA GLN A 754 -22.02 -2.98 13.35
C GLN A 754 -20.73 -3.53 13.97
N ASN A 755 -19.63 -3.36 13.25
CA ASN A 755 -18.29 -3.71 13.71
C ASN A 755 -17.39 -2.48 13.56
N TYR A 756 -16.63 -2.15 14.60
CA TYR A 756 -15.55 -1.17 14.56
C TYR A 756 -14.29 -1.78 15.17
N GLN A 757 -13.13 -1.55 14.55
CA GLN A 757 -11.85 -1.99 15.09
C GLN A 757 -10.89 -0.81 15.24
N SER A 758 -10.33 -0.61 16.43
CA SER A 758 -9.14 0.19 16.61
C SER A 758 -7.89 -0.64 16.27
N ALA A 759 -6.94 0.03 15.63
CA ALA A 759 -5.69 -0.59 15.22
C ALA A 759 -4.68 0.53 15.00
N SER A 760 -4.33 1.28 16.06
CA SER A 760 -3.44 2.46 16.06
C SER A 760 -2.42 2.35 14.96
N ALA A 761 -2.60 3.09 13.86
CA ALA A 761 -1.71 2.99 12.70
C ALA A 761 -0.28 3.40 13.09
N ASP A 762 -0.17 4.30 14.04
CA ASP A 762 1.10 4.82 14.54
C ASP A 762 1.67 3.92 15.64
N THR A 763 2.92 3.52 15.48
CA THR A 763 3.70 2.74 16.45
C THR A 763 4.30 3.61 17.56
N GLU A 764 4.21 4.93 17.43
CA GLU A 764 4.76 5.93 18.36
C GLU A 764 3.66 6.65 19.17
N LEU A 765 2.39 6.40 18.88
CA LEU A 765 1.27 6.96 19.67
C LEU A 765 1.26 6.42 21.11
N VAL A 766 0.90 7.28 22.05
CA VAL A 766 0.58 6.86 23.42
C VAL A 766 -0.75 6.11 23.41
N THR A 767 -0.80 4.95 24.06
CA THR A 767 -2.04 4.16 24.18
C THR A 767 -3.15 4.99 24.83
N GLN A 768 -4.19 5.27 24.07
CA GLN A 768 -5.41 5.92 24.55
C GLN A 768 -6.26 4.89 25.30
N ARG A 769 -6.89 5.32 26.39
CA ARG A 769 -7.76 4.49 27.23
C ARG A 769 -9.07 5.21 27.50
N GLY A 770 -10.15 4.47 27.62
CA GLY A 770 -11.47 5.01 27.93
C GLY A 770 -12.53 3.92 27.93
N TRP A 771 -13.76 4.32 27.63
CA TRP A 771 -14.91 3.44 27.48
C TRP A 771 -15.83 3.96 26.36
N ALA A 772 -16.77 3.12 25.92
CA ALA A 772 -17.69 3.49 24.87
C ALA A 772 -19.13 3.14 25.23
N VAL A 773 -20.07 3.91 24.71
CA VAL A 773 -21.51 3.64 24.81
C VAL A 773 -22.14 3.70 23.43
N ALA A 774 -22.84 2.64 23.05
CA ALA A 774 -23.66 2.61 21.85
C ALA A 774 -25.12 2.86 22.22
N THR A 775 -25.74 3.82 21.57
CA THR A 775 -27.17 4.19 21.74
C THR A 775 -27.90 4.06 20.42
N GLY A 776 -29.18 3.69 20.45
CA GLY A 776 -30.03 3.47 19.27
C GLY A 776 -31.48 3.25 19.70
N PRO A 777 -32.40 2.81 18.81
CA PRO A 777 -33.77 2.50 19.22
C PRO A 777 -33.85 1.36 20.23
N SER A 778 -35.02 1.26 20.86
CA SER A 778 -35.38 0.42 22.01
C SER A 778 -35.11 -1.10 21.93
N ALA A 779 -34.52 -1.61 20.83
CA ALA A 779 -34.33 -3.05 20.56
C ALA A 779 -32.88 -3.45 20.20
N LEU A 780 -31.86 -2.78 20.76
CA LEU A 780 -30.48 -3.26 20.68
C LEU A 780 -30.35 -4.65 21.31
N GLY A 781 -29.80 -5.61 20.56
CA GLY A 781 -29.68 -7.00 21.00
C GLY A 781 -28.66 -7.19 22.11
N GLY A 782 -27.49 -6.57 21.95
CA GLY A 782 -26.33 -6.62 22.83
C GLY A 782 -25.04 -6.30 22.06
N GLY A 783 -23.90 -6.35 22.76
CA GLY A 783 -22.60 -6.05 22.17
C GLY A 783 -21.51 -6.99 22.64
N VAL A 784 -20.43 -7.07 21.87
CA VAL A 784 -19.22 -7.83 22.19
C VAL A 784 -18.04 -6.92 21.97
N LEU A 785 -17.06 -6.96 22.86
CA LEU A 785 -15.76 -6.37 22.63
C LEU A 785 -14.68 -7.45 22.54
N MET A 786 -13.72 -7.27 21.64
CA MET A 786 -12.50 -8.08 21.57
C MET A 786 -11.32 -7.18 21.93
N LEU A 787 -10.60 -7.54 22.98
CA LEU A 787 -9.33 -6.89 23.34
C LEU A 787 -8.19 -7.61 22.63
N THR A 788 -7.28 -6.85 22.02
CA THR A 788 -6.17 -7.39 21.23
C THR A 788 -4.85 -6.86 21.78
N HIS A 789 -3.90 -7.73 22.05
CA HIS A 789 -2.50 -7.36 22.27
C HIS A 789 -1.65 -7.66 21.04
N ILE A 790 -0.76 -6.73 20.69
CA ILE A 790 0.08 -6.78 19.50
C ILE A 790 1.50 -6.34 19.82
N THR A 791 2.44 -6.74 18.95
CA THR A 791 3.78 -6.15 18.88
C THR A 791 4.14 -5.85 17.44
N THR A 792 5.00 -4.86 17.22
CA THR A 792 5.46 -4.50 15.88
C THR A 792 6.85 -5.05 15.64
N LEU A 793 7.03 -5.71 14.49
CA LEU A 793 8.33 -6.14 13.99
C LEU A 793 8.66 -5.32 12.75
N PHE A 794 9.88 -4.78 12.71
CA PHE A 794 10.43 -4.19 11.52
C PHE A 794 11.30 -5.23 10.81
N ASP A 795 10.98 -5.52 9.56
CA ASP A 795 11.83 -6.36 8.71
C ASP A 795 12.83 -5.49 7.97
N GLU A 796 14.12 -5.61 8.31
CA GLU A 796 15.19 -4.77 7.76
C GLU A 796 15.39 -4.94 6.23
N LEU A 797 15.10 -6.11 5.68
CA LEU A 797 15.31 -6.38 4.25
C LEU A 797 14.22 -5.75 3.38
N SER A 798 12.96 -5.86 3.80
CA SER A 798 11.79 -5.28 3.12
C SER A 798 11.49 -3.84 3.57
N GLN A 799 12.10 -3.38 4.66
CA GLN A 799 11.86 -2.08 5.30
C GLN A 799 10.38 -1.88 5.64
N ARG A 800 9.72 -2.93 6.15
CA ARG A 800 8.28 -2.94 6.45
C ARG A 800 8.02 -3.29 7.90
N GLU A 801 7.06 -2.57 8.48
CA GLU A 801 6.49 -2.91 9.77
C GLU A 801 5.38 -3.96 9.59
N SER A 802 5.47 -5.03 10.36
CA SER A 802 4.44 -6.06 10.47
C SER A 802 3.98 -6.17 11.92
N ARG A 803 2.67 -6.31 12.13
CA ARG A 803 2.12 -6.52 13.47
C ARG A 803 1.95 -7.99 13.75
N VAL A 804 2.51 -8.44 14.86
CA VAL A 804 2.26 -9.78 15.38
C VAL A 804 1.12 -9.70 16.35
N LEU A 805 0.06 -10.47 16.08
CA LEU A 805 -0.99 -10.74 17.04
C LEU A 805 -0.44 -11.62 18.17
N ILE A 806 -0.51 -11.13 19.41
CA ILE A 806 -0.02 -11.83 20.61
C ILE A 806 -1.17 -12.54 21.33
N SER A 807 -2.27 -11.85 21.58
CA SER A 807 -3.46 -12.45 22.21
C SER A 807 -4.74 -11.68 21.86
N GLU A 808 -5.87 -12.37 21.96
CA GLU A 808 -7.21 -11.80 21.79
C GLU A 808 -8.16 -12.36 22.86
N ALA A 809 -8.95 -11.50 23.49
CA ALA A 809 -9.98 -11.90 24.45
C ALA A 809 -11.32 -11.28 24.10
N GLY A 810 -12.35 -12.09 23.90
CA GLY A 810 -13.72 -11.64 23.71
C GLY A 810 -14.49 -11.54 25.02
N LEU A 811 -15.18 -10.42 25.23
CA LEU A 811 -16.09 -10.20 26.36
C LEU A 811 -17.45 -9.68 25.87
N SER A 812 -18.54 -10.20 26.43
CA SER A 812 -19.87 -9.61 26.22
C SER A 812 -19.95 -8.26 26.92
N ALA A 813 -20.63 -7.30 26.29
CA ALA A 813 -20.99 -6.05 26.95
C ALA A 813 -21.85 -6.37 28.19
N PRO A 814 -21.42 -5.96 29.40
CA PRO A 814 -22.07 -6.38 30.63
C PRO A 814 -23.40 -5.64 30.84
N PRO A 815 -24.30 -6.17 31.68
CA PRO A 815 -25.36 -5.36 32.25
C PRO A 815 -24.78 -4.26 33.16
N VAL A 816 -25.53 -3.18 33.38
CA VAL A 816 -25.24 -2.27 34.49
C VAL A 816 -25.71 -2.92 35.80
N THR A 817 -24.86 -2.88 36.82
CA THR A 817 -25.11 -3.51 38.11
C THR A 817 -24.52 -2.68 39.25
N ASP A 818 -25.10 -2.81 40.43
CA ASP A 818 -24.54 -2.30 41.69
C ASP A 818 -23.84 -3.39 42.51
N ARG A 819 -23.94 -4.67 42.10
CA ARG A 819 -23.29 -5.82 42.74
C ARG A 819 -22.68 -6.80 41.75
N ALA A 820 -21.52 -7.35 42.06
CA ALA A 820 -20.91 -8.43 41.29
C ALA A 820 -19.92 -9.26 42.13
N THR A 821 -19.68 -10.50 41.72
CA THR A 821 -18.59 -11.34 42.25
C THR A 821 -17.65 -11.71 41.11
N VAL A 822 -16.37 -11.41 41.27
CA VAL A 822 -15.33 -11.57 40.24
C VAL A 822 -14.33 -12.64 40.70
N PHE A 823 -14.00 -13.60 39.85
CA PHE A 823 -12.87 -14.51 40.12
C PHE A 823 -11.56 -13.73 40.10
N THR A 824 -10.68 -13.97 41.07
CA THR A 824 -9.35 -13.38 41.06
C THR A 824 -8.26 -14.44 41.03
N ASP A 825 -7.20 -14.16 40.30
CA ASP A 825 -5.99 -14.97 40.29
C ASP A 825 -4.77 -14.03 40.37
N GLY A 826 -4.15 -14.00 41.56
CA GLY A 826 -2.91 -13.26 41.85
C GLY A 826 -1.66 -14.14 41.92
N ARG A 827 -1.69 -15.36 41.36
CA ARG A 827 -0.50 -16.23 41.28
C ARG A 827 0.61 -15.53 40.49
N ALA A 828 1.88 -15.82 40.79
CA ALA A 828 3.02 -15.17 40.16
C ALA A 828 2.93 -15.16 38.61
N GLY A 829 3.08 -13.97 38.00
CA GLY A 829 2.99 -13.77 36.55
C GLY A 829 1.56 -13.69 36.00
N ARG A 830 0.53 -13.75 36.86
CA ARG A 830 -0.89 -13.62 36.53
C ARG A 830 -1.50 -12.49 37.36
N THR A 831 -2.25 -11.61 36.69
CA THR A 831 -2.93 -10.48 37.33
C THR A 831 -4.36 -10.41 36.81
N THR A 832 -5.33 -10.31 37.72
CA THR A 832 -6.72 -10.00 37.34
C THR A 832 -6.91 -8.49 37.34
N ILE A 833 -7.46 -7.95 36.26
CA ILE A 833 -7.74 -6.54 36.05
C ILE A 833 -9.24 -6.35 36.00
N LEU A 834 -9.76 -5.54 36.92
CA LEU A 834 -11.16 -5.14 36.98
C LEU A 834 -11.33 -3.80 36.26
N SER A 835 -12.08 -3.79 35.15
CA SER A 835 -12.33 -2.58 34.38
C SER A 835 -13.77 -2.11 34.58
N LEU A 836 -13.94 -0.87 35.02
CA LEU A 836 -15.21 -0.28 35.42
C LEU A 836 -15.47 1.02 34.67
N SER A 837 -16.73 1.25 34.32
CA SER A 837 -17.20 2.50 33.71
C SER A 837 -18.46 2.97 34.43
N ASN A 838 -18.51 4.26 34.74
CA ASN A 838 -19.63 4.91 35.40
C ASN A 838 -20.45 5.67 34.35
N PRO A 839 -21.58 5.14 33.87
CA PRO A 839 -22.43 5.83 32.90
C PRO A 839 -23.30 6.93 33.54
N ASN A 840 -23.22 7.15 34.86
CA ASN A 840 -24.05 8.11 35.57
C ASN A 840 -23.44 9.52 35.51
N SER A 841 -24.31 10.53 35.65
CA SER A 841 -23.92 11.94 35.75
C SER A 841 -23.29 12.32 37.09
N GLU A 842 -23.29 11.40 38.07
CA GLU A 842 -22.72 11.59 39.40
C GLU A 842 -21.59 10.57 39.66
N PRO A 843 -20.61 10.87 40.53
CA PRO A 843 -19.59 9.91 40.94
C PRO A 843 -20.18 8.68 41.64
N VAL A 844 -19.58 7.52 41.40
CA VAL A 844 -19.98 6.24 42.01
C VAL A 844 -18.89 5.75 42.96
N THR A 845 -19.26 5.44 44.20
CA THR A 845 -18.40 4.79 45.18
C THR A 845 -18.56 3.27 45.05
N VAL A 846 -17.43 2.59 44.87
CA VAL A 846 -17.30 1.14 44.76
C VAL A 846 -16.58 0.61 46.00
N SER A 847 -17.15 -0.40 46.62
CA SER A 847 -16.61 -1.15 47.76
C SER A 847 -16.23 -2.55 47.30
N LEU A 848 -14.99 -2.95 47.55
CA LEU A 848 -14.43 -4.27 47.25
C LEU A 848 -14.16 -5.05 48.54
N VAL A 849 -14.53 -6.33 48.55
CA VAL A 849 -14.20 -7.29 49.62
C VAL A 849 -13.49 -8.48 48.97
N PHE A 850 -12.22 -8.69 49.35
CA PHE A 850 -11.40 -9.79 48.83
C PHE A 850 -11.57 -11.03 49.70
N ARG A 851 -11.77 -12.18 49.05
CA ARG A 851 -11.85 -13.49 49.70
C ARG A 851 -10.86 -14.47 49.09
N ASP A 852 -10.30 -15.32 49.93
CA ASP A 852 -9.47 -16.44 49.48
C ASP A 852 -10.33 -17.57 48.88
N ALA A 853 -9.67 -18.66 48.46
CA ALA A 853 -10.32 -19.85 47.93
C ALA A 853 -11.32 -20.50 48.92
N ASP A 854 -11.11 -20.33 50.22
CA ASP A 854 -11.98 -20.86 51.28
C ASP A 854 -13.14 -19.91 51.64
N GLY A 855 -13.29 -18.79 50.91
CA GLY A 855 -14.35 -17.80 51.12
C GLY A 855 -14.11 -16.85 52.30
N SER A 856 -12.94 -16.91 52.94
CA SER A 856 -12.61 -16.06 54.09
C SER A 856 -12.16 -14.69 53.62
N GLU A 857 -12.60 -13.62 54.31
CA GLU A 857 -12.13 -12.26 54.01
C GLU A 857 -10.64 -12.14 54.35
N VAL A 858 -9.83 -11.76 53.37
CA VAL A 858 -8.37 -11.64 53.53
C VAL A 858 -7.90 -10.21 53.79
N SER A 859 -8.84 -9.25 53.85
CA SER A 859 -8.51 -7.82 53.97
C SER A 859 -9.67 -6.96 54.45
N ASP A 860 -9.34 -5.74 54.90
CA ASP A 860 -10.31 -4.68 55.12
C ASP A 860 -10.95 -4.25 53.80
N ARG A 861 -12.23 -3.87 53.88
CA ARG A 861 -13.00 -3.31 52.76
C ARG A 861 -12.26 -2.14 52.09
N ILE A 862 -12.10 -2.21 50.77
CA ILE A 862 -11.49 -1.14 49.97
C ILE A 862 -12.58 -0.32 49.30
N GLU A 863 -12.63 0.98 49.59
CA GLU A 863 -13.51 1.93 48.90
C GLU A 863 -12.73 2.78 47.90
N ARG A 864 -13.32 2.96 46.71
CA ARG A 864 -12.79 3.77 45.61
C ARG A 864 -13.94 4.52 44.93
N GLN A 865 -13.67 5.72 44.44
CA GLN A 865 -14.64 6.46 43.63
C GLN A 865 -14.28 6.44 42.15
N ILE A 866 -15.31 6.42 41.32
CA ILE A 866 -15.23 6.61 39.88
C ILE A 866 -15.98 7.89 39.55
N ALA A 867 -15.32 8.82 38.85
CA ALA A 867 -15.92 10.09 38.45
C ALA A 867 -17.18 9.89 37.59
N SER A 868 -18.06 10.89 37.54
CA SER A 868 -19.21 10.93 36.63
C SER A 868 -18.76 10.74 35.18
N ASN A 869 -19.42 9.87 34.42
CA ASN A 869 -19.02 9.49 33.05
C ASN A 869 -17.57 8.95 32.92
N GLY A 870 -16.90 8.65 34.03
CA GLY A 870 -15.51 8.21 34.04
C GLY A 870 -15.35 6.69 33.91
N SER A 871 -14.10 6.26 33.74
CA SER A 871 -13.73 4.83 33.74
C SER A 871 -12.39 4.60 34.41
N THR A 872 -12.18 3.40 34.93
CA THR A 872 -10.93 3.00 35.57
C THR A 872 -10.65 1.51 35.37
N ALA A 873 -9.37 1.12 35.44
CA ALA A 873 -8.94 -0.27 35.47
C ALA A 873 -8.08 -0.49 36.72
N TRP A 874 -8.42 -1.49 37.53
CA TRP A 874 -7.73 -1.81 38.77
C TRP A 874 -7.10 -3.21 38.68
N PRO A 875 -5.76 -3.31 38.66
CA PRO A 875 -5.06 -4.57 38.93
C PRO A 875 -5.37 -5.01 40.36
N LEU A 876 -5.96 -6.19 40.51
CA LEU A 876 -6.46 -6.66 41.80
C LEU A 876 -5.34 -7.19 42.72
N ASP A 877 -4.21 -7.58 42.15
CA ASP A 877 -2.99 -7.96 42.88
C ASP A 877 -2.35 -6.77 43.60
N GLU A 878 -2.32 -5.61 42.97
CA GLU A 878 -1.94 -4.33 43.61
C GLU A 878 -2.90 -3.93 44.74
N LEU A 879 -4.11 -4.48 44.73
CA LEU A 879 -5.16 -4.23 45.72
C LEU A 879 -5.33 -5.35 46.75
N GLN A 880 -4.48 -6.41 46.75
CA GLN A 880 -4.36 -7.51 47.74
C GLN A 880 -4.67 -8.93 47.23
N ALA A 881 -5.04 -9.14 45.96
CA ALA A 881 -5.21 -10.50 45.43
C ALA A 881 -3.85 -11.21 45.32
N SER A 882 -3.66 -12.32 46.05
CA SER A 882 -2.38 -13.05 46.11
C SER A 882 -2.44 -14.47 45.53
N GLY A 883 -3.64 -14.96 45.18
CA GLY A 883 -3.87 -16.31 44.66
C GLY A 883 -5.27 -16.45 44.08
N PRO A 884 -5.73 -17.68 43.82
CA PRO A 884 -7.11 -17.95 43.44
C PRO A 884 -8.07 -17.56 44.56
N GLY A 885 -9.13 -16.82 44.22
CA GLY A 885 -10.10 -16.32 45.19
C GLY A 885 -11.27 -15.63 44.50
N SER A 886 -11.99 -14.79 45.23
CA SER A 886 -13.08 -13.98 44.69
C SER A 886 -13.03 -12.55 45.24
N VAL A 887 -13.57 -11.60 44.48
CA VAL A 887 -13.80 -10.23 44.93
C VAL A 887 -15.27 -9.92 44.78
N GLU A 888 -15.91 -9.61 45.89
CA GLU A 888 -17.25 -9.05 45.93
C GLU A 888 -17.17 -7.54 45.75
N LEU A 889 -18.00 -7.04 44.83
CA LEU A 889 -18.17 -5.63 44.53
C LEU A 889 -19.57 -5.20 44.93
N SER A 890 -19.64 -4.07 45.63
CA SER A 890 -20.89 -3.31 45.82
C SER A 890 -20.67 -1.84 45.46
N ALA A 891 -21.67 -1.20 44.84
CA ALA A 891 -21.61 0.20 44.44
C ALA A 891 -22.86 0.96 44.92
N ASN A 892 -22.73 2.26 45.16
CA ASN A 892 -23.86 3.11 45.57
C ASN A 892 -24.80 3.49 44.41
N ALA A 893 -24.43 3.20 43.16
CA ALA A 893 -25.29 3.28 41.97
C ALA A 893 -24.81 2.29 40.88
N PRO A 894 -25.69 1.90 39.93
CA PRO A 894 -25.34 0.94 38.89
C PRO A 894 -24.19 1.43 37.99
N LEU A 895 -23.24 0.55 37.71
CA LEU A 895 -22.09 0.77 36.83
C LEU A 895 -21.91 -0.42 35.89
N ALA A 896 -21.10 -0.29 34.84
CA ALA A 896 -20.75 -1.41 33.97
C ALA A 896 -19.31 -1.87 34.24
N LEU A 897 -19.11 -3.19 34.42
CA LEU A 897 -17.81 -3.77 34.74
C LEU A 897 -17.53 -5.05 33.97
N ILE A 898 -16.25 -5.28 33.66
CA ILE A 898 -15.73 -6.54 33.14
C ILE A 898 -14.43 -6.89 33.88
N ALA A 899 -14.06 -8.16 33.85
CA ALA A 899 -12.78 -8.62 34.39
C ALA A 899 -11.98 -9.37 33.33
N THR A 900 -10.68 -9.13 33.31
CA THR A 900 -9.72 -9.82 32.45
C THR A 900 -8.53 -10.28 33.25
N ARG A 901 -7.89 -11.35 32.80
CA ARG A 901 -6.63 -11.84 33.34
C ARG A 901 -5.52 -11.55 32.34
N GLU A 902 -4.43 -11.02 32.85
CA GLU A 902 -3.18 -10.86 32.11
C GLU A 902 -2.17 -11.90 32.61
N THR A 903 -1.67 -12.73 31.70
CA THR A 903 -0.61 -13.70 31.98
C THR A 903 0.65 -13.30 31.21
N THR A 904 1.79 -13.15 31.89
CA THR A 904 3.07 -12.87 31.23
C THR A 904 3.79 -14.17 30.90
N ASN A 905 4.14 -14.38 29.62
CA ASN A 905 4.87 -15.57 29.19
C ASN A 905 6.40 -15.41 29.34
N ASP A 906 7.15 -16.44 28.97
CA ASP A 906 8.62 -16.46 29.03
C ASP A 906 9.32 -15.52 28.03
N ARG A 907 8.57 -14.93 27.07
CA ARG A 907 9.03 -13.88 26.15
C ARG A 907 8.71 -12.47 26.65
N ASN A 908 8.20 -12.32 27.88
CA ASN A 908 7.70 -11.06 28.43
C ASN A 908 6.52 -10.48 27.60
N GLU A 909 5.78 -11.33 26.91
CA GLU A 909 4.58 -10.96 26.18
C GLU A 909 3.36 -11.15 27.10
N LYS A 910 2.44 -10.17 27.06
CA LYS A 910 1.23 -10.14 27.88
C LYS A 910 0.07 -10.79 27.14
N ILE A 911 -0.46 -11.88 27.69
CA ILE A 911 -1.60 -12.61 27.16
C ILE A 911 -2.84 -12.17 27.94
N VAL A 912 -3.80 -11.55 27.25
CA VAL A 912 -5.08 -11.16 27.84
C VAL A 912 -6.12 -12.24 27.62
N THR A 913 -6.87 -12.57 28.68
CA THR A 913 -7.94 -13.57 28.70
C THR A 913 -9.14 -13.00 29.47
N ALA A 914 -10.37 -13.37 29.11
CA ALA A 914 -11.55 -13.00 29.90
C ALA A 914 -11.56 -13.70 31.27
N THR A 915 -12.15 -13.06 32.27
CA THR A 915 -12.30 -13.62 33.64
C THR A 915 -13.79 -13.72 33.98
N PRO A 916 -14.26 -14.82 34.58
CA PRO A 916 -15.68 -14.99 34.89
C PRO A 916 -16.15 -13.98 35.95
N VAL A 917 -17.34 -13.42 35.70
CA VAL A 917 -18.02 -12.44 36.57
C VAL A 917 -19.47 -12.87 36.75
N ALA A 918 -19.93 -12.95 38.00
CA ALA A 918 -21.34 -13.05 38.34
C ALA A 918 -21.91 -11.63 38.57
N TYR A 919 -22.96 -11.26 37.84
CA TYR A 919 -23.64 -9.97 37.98
C TYR A 919 -24.90 -10.10 38.85
N GLY A 920 -25.08 -9.20 39.82
CA GLY A 920 -26.21 -9.20 40.74
C GLY A 920 -25.98 -10.04 42.00
N PRO A 921 -26.97 -10.13 42.92
CA PRO A 921 -26.86 -10.99 44.09
C PRO A 921 -26.81 -12.46 43.64
N GLY A 922 -25.95 -13.26 44.26
CA GLY A 922 -25.98 -14.71 44.09
C GLY A 922 -27.40 -15.21 44.33
N ALA A 923 -27.99 -15.89 43.35
CA ALA A 923 -29.26 -16.57 43.58
C ALA A 923 -29.05 -17.65 44.67
N GLY A 924 -30.13 -18.14 45.29
CA GLY A 924 -30.10 -19.32 46.18
C GLY A 924 -30.69 -20.54 45.47
N GLY A 925 -30.13 -21.74 45.68
CA GLY A 925 -30.60 -23.02 45.10
C GLY A 925 -29.67 -23.70 44.07
N GLY A 926 -29.53 -25.02 44.12
CA GLY A 926 -28.66 -25.78 43.20
C GLY A 926 -28.94 -25.59 41.70
N GLY A 927 -28.08 -26.15 40.85
CA GLY A 927 -28.20 -26.05 39.39
C GLY A 927 -27.05 -26.74 38.65
N THR A 928 -27.26 -27.02 37.36
CA THR A 928 -26.25 -27.64 36.50
C THR A 928 -25.70 -26.63 35.51
N VAL A 929 -24.37 -26.47 35.48
CA VAL A 929 -23.65 -25.62 34.52
C VAL A 929 -22.84 -26.50 33.59
N ALA A 930 -23.14 -26.43 32.30
CA ALA A 930 -22.37 -27.11 31.27
C ALA A 930 -21.23 -26.23 30.76
N LEU A 931 -20.03 -26.78 30.80
CA LEU A 931 -18.80 -26.21 30.28
C LEU A 931 -18.55 -26.81 28.88
N PRO A 932 -18.80 -26.07 27.80
CA PRO A 932 -18.90 -26.64 26.44
C PRO A 932 -17.56 -27.12 25.89
N ARG A 933 -16.42 -26.80 26.51
CA ARG A 933 -15.12 -27.24 26.02
C ARG A 933 -14.09 -27.37 27.13
N TYR A 934 -13.46 -28.54 27.22
CA TYR A 934 -12.13 -28.75 27.79
C TYR A 934 -11.21 -29.38 26.73
N GLU A 935 -9.91 -29.20 26.87
CA GLU A 935 -8.92 -29.81 25.98
C GLU A 935 -7.64 -30.20 26.73
N PHE A 936 -7.16 -31.42 26.47
CA PHE A 936 -5.89 -31.95 26.97
C PHE A 936 -5.07 -32.51 25.83
N GLY A 937 -3.78 -32.17 25.81
CA GLY A 937 -2.85 -32.73 24.85
C GLY A 937 -1.41 -32.35 25.18
N ARG A 938 -0.47 -32.77 24.33
CA ARG A 938 0.97 -32.52 24.53
C ARG A 938 1.32 -31.04 24.75
N ASN A 939 0.53 -30.14 24.18
CA ASN A 939 0.75 -28.70 24.17
C ASN A 939 -0.47 -27.91 24.72
N THR A 940 -1.49 -28.58 25.26
CA THR A 940 -2.73 -27.93 25.68
C THR A 940 -3.08 -28.37 27.10
N THR A 941 -3.40 -27.41 27.97
CA THR A 941 -3.86 -27.66 29.33
C THR A 941 -5.17 -26.92 29.61
N THR A 942 -5.99 -27.47 30.51
CA THR A 942 -7.25 -26.83 30.95
C THR A 942 -7.24 -26.64 32.47
N GLU A 943 -7.57 -25.44 32.94
CA GLU A 943 -8.00 -25.17 34.31
C GLU A 943 -9.54 -25.03 34.33
N ILE A 944 -10.22 -25.62 35.31
CA ILE A 944 -11.66 -25.41 35.54
C ILE A 944 -11.81 -24.60 36.81
N VAL A 945 -12.40 -23.41 36.69
CA VAL A 945 -12.65 -22.50 37.81
C VAL A 945 -14.13 -22.56 38.15
N VAL A 946 -14.45 -22.81 39.42
CA VAL A 946 -15.81 -22.76 39.97
C VAL A 946 -15.82 -21.79 41.14
N VAL A 947 -16.57 -20.71 41.01
CA VAL A 947 -16.79 -19.71 42.08
C VAL A 947 -18.18 -19.92 42.64
N ASN A 948 -18.33 -19.87 43.96
CA ASN A 948 -19.62 -19.89 44.63
C ASN A 948 -20.00 -18.47 45.09
N PRO A 949 -20.73 -17.66 44.30
CA PRO A 949 -21.16 -16.31 44.72
C PRO A 949 -22.28 -16.29 45.78
N SER A 950 -22.71 -17.43 46.32
CA SER A 950 -23.84 -17.51 47.25
C SER A 950 -23.40 -17.60 48.71
N ASP A 951 -24.31 -17.24 49.62
CA ASP A 951 -24.12 -17.34 51.08
C ASP A 951 -24.16 -18.78 51.60
N ASP A 952 -24.64 -19.72 50.79
CA ASP A 952 -24.70 -21.15 51.12
C ASP A 952 -23.45 -21.86 50.57
N PRO A 953 -22.88 -22.85 51.29
CA PRO A 953 -21.86 -23.72 50.72
C PRO A 953 -22.36 -24.45 49.47
N LEU A 954 -21.51 -24.51 48.46
CA LEU A 954 -21.78 -25.25 47.23
C LEU A 954 -21.32 -26.69 47.41
N ILE A 955 -22.28 -27.60 47.43
CA ILE A 955 -22.06 -29.04 47.46
C ILE A 955 -22.50 -29.61 46.11
N GLY A 956 -21.62 -30.32 45.43
CA GLY A 956 -21.85 -30.75 44.06
C GLY A 956 -20.82 -31.74 43.55
N ARG A 957 -20.75 -31.87 42.23
CA ARG A 957 -19.71 -32.63 41.53
C ARG A 957 -19.38 -32.03 40.17
N LEU A 958 -18.17 -32.31 39.71
CA LEU A 958 -17.65 -32.02 38.39
C LEU A 958 -17.48 -33.34 37.63
N SER A 959 -18.15 -33.47 36.50
CA SER A 959 -18.13 -34.66 35.64
C SER A 959 -17.59 -34.33 34.24
N PHE A 960 -16.88 -35.27 33.63
CA PHE A 960 -16.26 -35.09 32.31
C PHE A 960 -16.82 -36.06 31.28
N PHE A 961 -17.02 -35.56 30.07
CA PHE A 961 -17.55 -36.32 28.95
C PHE A 961 -16.72 -36.06 27.71
N ALA A 962 -16.46 -37.11 26.94
CA ALA A 962 -15.79 -37.02 25.65
C ALA A 962 -16.63 -36.20 24.66
N PHE A 963 -16.05 -35.81 23.53
CA PHE A 963 -16.79 -35.22 22.42
C PHE A 963 -17.97 -36.11 21.95
N SER A 964 -17.83 -37.43 22.08
CA SER A 964 -18.90 -38.40 21.81
C SER A 964 -19.96 -38.48 22.92
N GLY A 965 -19.80 -37.83 24.07
CA GLY A 965 -20.75 -37.88 25.16
C GLY A 965 -20.56 -39.04 26.15
N GLU A 966 -19.59 -39.92 25.91
CA GLU A 966 -19.27 -40.97 26.87
C GLU A 966 -18.50 -40.37 28.08
N PRO A 967 -18.78 -40.80 29.32
CA PRO A 967 -18.01 -40.34 30.49
C PRO A 967 -16.52 -40.62 30.35
N VAL A 968 -15.68 -39.68 30.80
CA VAL A 968 -14.22 -39.78 30.76
C VAL A 968 -13.66 -39.70 32.17
N THR A 969 -12.69 -40.57 32.46
CA THR A 969 -11.91 -40.52 33.71
C THR A 969 -10.70 -39.64 33.50
N LEU A 970 -10.62 -38.52 34.22
CA LEU A 970 -9.48 -37.60 34.19
C LEU A 970 -8.89 -37.48 35.60
N GLY A 971 -7.56 -37.60 35.73
CA GLY A 971 -6.90 -37.55 37.04
C GLY A 971 -7.29 -38.68 38.01
N GLY A 972 -7.72 -39.83 37.47
CA GLY A 972 -8.05 -41.03 38.27
C GLY A 972 -9.50 -41.12 38.78
N ALA A 973 -10.36 -40.13 38.50
CA ALA A 973 -11.78 -40.16 38.85
C ALA A 973 -12.66 -39.75 37.64
N SER A 974 -13.85 -40.34 37.52
CA SER A 974 -14.88 -39.98 36.53
C SER A 974 -15.78 -38.82 37.02
N GLU A 975 -15.85 -38.63 38.33
CA GLU A 975 -16.55 -37.54 39.01
C GLU A 975 -15.64 -36.98 40.10
N VAL A 976 -15.51 -35.66 40.16
CA VAL A 976 -14.76 -34.95 41.21
C VAL A 976 -15.78 -34.29 42.15
N PRO A 977 -15.84 -34.67 43.44
CA PRO A 977 -16.75 -34.02 44.38
C PRO A 977 -16.36 -32.54 44.58
N LEU A 978 -17.36 -31.67 44.63
CA LEU A 978 -17.19 -30.24 44.88
C LEU A 978 -17.79 -29.91 46.26
N GLU A 979 -16.97 -29.37 47.14
CA GLU A 979 -17.36 -28.78 48.41
C GLU A 979 -16.67 -27.42 48.51
N ILE A 980 -17.38 -26.38 48.11
CA ILE A 980 -16.85 -25.02 48.03
C ILE A 980 -17.58 -24.19 49.09
N PRO A 981 -16.88 -23.57 50.05
CA PRO A 981 -17.49 -22.71 51.04
C PRO A 981 -18.31 -21.57 50.42
N ALA A 982 -19.17 -20.94 51.22
CA ALA A 982 -19.86 -19.70 50.83
C ALA A 982 -18.82 -18.67 50.37
N HIS A 983 -19.06 -18.04 49.22
CA HIS A 983 -18.13 -17.08 48.59
C HIS A 983 -16.75 -17.62 48.19
N GLY A 984 -16.52 -18.92 48.33
CA GLY A 984 -15.26 -19.60 48.01
C GLY A 984 -15.08 -19.89 46.52
N THR A 985 -13.88 -20.35 46.18
CA THR A 985 -13.48 -20.69 44.81
C THR A 985 -12.72 -22.00 44.77
N HIS A 986 -13.06 -22.87 43.81
CA HIS A 986 -12.31 -24.08 43.50
C HIS A 986 -11.67 -23.98 42.11
N VAL A 987 -10.36 -24.27 42.02
CA VAL A 987 -9.65 -24.38 40.75
C VAL A 987 -9.18 -25.82 40.59
N TRP A 988 -9.82 -26.54 39.67
CA TRP A 988 -9.43 -27.88 39.30
C TRP A 988 -8.40 -27.85 38.17
N THR A 989 -7.33 -28.62 38.33
CA THR A 989 -6.25 -28.79 37.34
C THR A 989 -5.77 -30.24 37.35
N THR A 990 -5.19 -30.71 36.24
CA THR A 990 -4.53 -32.03 36.15
C THR A 990 -3.07 -31.86 35.76
N ASP A 991 -2.20 -32.76 36.24
CA ASP A 991 -0.76 -32.79 35.90
C ASP A 991 -0.47 -33.40 34.52
N GLY A 992 -1.52 -33.86 33.80
CA GLY A 992 -1.42 -34.44 32.47
C GLY A 992 -0.81 -35.85 32.45
N SER A 993 -0.56 -36.46 33.60
CA SER A 993 0.02 -37.80 33.66
C SER A 993 -0.98 -38.86 33.16
N GLY A 994 -0.69 -39.46 31.99
CA GLY A 994 -1.45 -40.59 31.44
C GLY A 994 -2.67 -40.27 30.56
N VAL A 995 -2.88 -39.01 30.17
CA VAL A 995 -4.05 -38.60 29.36
C VAL A 995 -3.72 -38.70 27.86
N SER A 996 -4.54 -39.43 27.09
CA SER A 996 -4.58 -39.37 25.62
C SER A 996 -4.93 -37.94 25.17
N ILE A 997 -4.75 -37.59 23.89
CA ILE A 997 -5.29 -36.31 23.41
C ILE A 997 -6.83 -36.39 23.54
N GLU A 998 -7.41 -35.59 24.42
CA GLU A 998 -8.83 -35.65 24.76
C GLU A 998 -9.45 -34.25 24.68
N GLN A 999 -10.64 -34.18 24.10
CA GLN A 999 -11.48 -32.99 24.10
C GLN A 999 -12.95 -33.38 24.31
N GLY A 1000 -13.71 -32.52 24.96
CA GLY A 1000 -15.11 -32.78 25.28
C GLY A 1000 -15.75 -31.66 26.09
N PHE A 1001 -16.76 -31.99 26.89
CA PHE A 1001 -17.42 -31.06 27.79
C PHE A 1001 -17.38 -31.53 29.24
N ALA A 1002 -17.50 -30.58 30.16
CA ALA A 1002 -17.63 -30.88 31.57
C ALA A 1002 -18.98 -30.36 32.10
N MET A 1003 -19.47 -30.96 33.18
CA MET A 1003 -20.69 -30.53 33.85
C MET A 1003 -20.38 -30.28 35.32
N VAL A 1004 -20.77 -29.11 35.82
CA VAL A 1004 -20.78 -28.78 37.25
C VAL A 1004 -22.21 -28.91 37.73
N GLU A 1005 -22.49 -29.96 38.51
CA GLU A 1005 -23.79 -30.18 39.12
C GLU A 1005 -23.73 -29.74 40.58
N ALA A 1006 -24.43 -28.67 40.93
CA ALA A 1006 -24.56 -28.19 42.30
C ALA A 1006 -25.90 -28.63 42.90
N PHE A 1007 -25.85 -29.33 44.03
CA PHE A 1007 -27.01 -29.73 44.82
C PHE A 1007 -27.42 -28.65 45.83
N SER A 1008 -26.47 -27.81 46.26
CA SER A 1008 -26.67 -26.59 47.06
C SER A 1008 -25.74 -25.48 46.56
N GLY A 1009 -26.02 -24.22 46.93
CA GLY A 1009 -25.31 -23.05 46.43
C GLY A 1009 -25.51 -22.83 44.92
N HIS A 1010 -24.83 -21.83 44.36
CA HIS A 1010 -24.89 -21.52 42.92
C HIS A 1010 -23.48 -21.52 42.30
N PRO A 1011 -23.20 -22.33 41.27
CA PRO A 1011 -21.91 -22.31 40.59
C PRO A 1011 -21.83 -21.22 39.51
N LEU A 1012 -20.78 -20.40 39.56
CA LEU A 1012 -20.21 -19.74 38.39
C LEU A 1012 -19.01 -20.56 37.92
N ALA A 1013 -19.14 -21.28 36.80
CA ALA A 1013 -18.09 -22.16 36.29
C ALA A 1013 -17.52 -21.66 34.96
N SER A 1014 -16.21 -21.83 34.75
CA SER A 1014 -15.54 -21.55 33.48
C SER A 1014 -14.36 -22.49 33.22
N THR A 1015 -14.03 -22.70 31.95
CA THR A 1015 -12.79 -23.38 31.53
C THR A 1015 -11.79 -22.35 31.02
N ILE A 1016 -10.53 -22.49 31.42
CA ILE A 1016 -9.40 -21.72 30.90
C ILE A 1016 -8.49 -22.70 30.17
N VAL A 1017 -8.38 -22.56 28.85
CA VAL A 1017 -7.56 -23.43 28.01
C VAL A 1017 -6.31 -22.69 27.57
N SER A 1018 -5.15 -23.25 27.90
CA SER A 1018 -3.82 -22.73 27.59
C SER A 1018 -3.15 -23.56 26.50
N LEU A 1019 -2.58 -22.89 25.49
CA LEU A 1019 -1.82 -23.51 24.40
C LEU A 1019 -0.36 -23.07 24.47
N THR A 1020 0.56 -24.04 24.42
CA THR A 1020 2.01 -23.80 24.47
C THR A 1020 2.71 -24.25 23.20
N LYS A 1021 3.83 -23.60 22.87
CA LYS A 1021 4.78 -24.03 21.83
C LYS A 1021 6.13 -24.23 22.49
N GLY A 1022 6.47 -25.49 22.79
CA GLY A 1022 7.59 -25.80 23.66
C GLY A 1022 7.24 -25.43 25.10
N ARG A 1023 7.91 -24.41 25.64
CA ARG A 1023 7.66 -23.88 27.00
C ARG A 1023 6.96 -22.51 27.01
N THR A 1024 6.82 -21.88 25.86
CA THR A 1024 6.14 -20.58 25.74
C THR A 1024 4.63 -20.77 25.67
N LEU A 1025 3.88 -20.09 26.55
CA LEU A 1025 2.44 -19.87 26.40
C LEU A 1025 2.21 -18.95 25.20
N ILE A 1026 1.48 -19.43 24.19
CA ILE A 1026 1.19 -18.68 22.96
C ILE A 1026 -0.27 -18.25 22.84
N SER A 1027 -1.18 -18.88 23.58
CA SER A 1027 -2.59 -18.50 23.61
C SER A 1027 -3.24 -19.00 24.90
N GLU A 1028 -4.18 -18.23 25.43
CA GLU A 1028 -5.06 -18.61 26.54
C GLU A 1028 -6.45 -18.06 26.25
N HIS A 1029 -7.50 -18.86 26.47
CA HIS A 1029 -8.89 -18.41 26.29
C HIS A 1029 -9.80 -19.00 27.36
N THR A 1030 -10.86 -18.26 27.71
CA THR A 1030 -11.80 -18.65 28.76
C THR A 1030 -13.19 -18.82 28.17
N THR A 1031 -13.83 -19.95 28.49
CA THR A 1031 -15.23 -20.19 28.17
C THR A 1031 -16.04 -20.29 29.47
N VAL A 1032 -16.98 -19.37 29.66
CA VAL A 1032 -17.90 -19.39 30.80
C VAL A 1032 -19.02 -20.39 30.52
N GLY A 1033 -19.28 -21.28 31.47
CA GLY A 1033 -20.34 -22.27 31.37
C GLY A 1033 -21.72 -21.62 31.42
N ASN A 1034 -22.59 -22.00 30.50
CA ASN A 1034 -23.97 -21.53 30.44
C ASN A 1034 -24.84 -22.54 29.67
N SER A 1035 -26.15 -22.36 29.70
CA SER A 1035 -27.07 -23.03 28.78
C SER A 1035 -28.15 -22.04 28.37
N THR A 1036 -28.44 -21.99 27.07
CA THR A 1036 -29.37 -21.01 26.50
C THR A 1036 -30.21 -21.63 25.40
N GLN A 1037 -31.42 -21.10 25.20
CA GLN A 1037 -32.27 -21.40 24.05
C GLN A 1037 -31.94 -20.49 22.86
N GLU A 1038 -31.25 -19.37 23.07
CA GLU A 1038 -30.87 -18.44 22.01
C GLU A 1038 -29.46 -17.89 22.21
N ALA A 1039 -28.66 -17.94 21.15
CA ALA A 1039 -27.35 -17.29 21.10
C ALA A 1039 -27.11 -16.70 19.71
N TRP A 1040 -26.45 -15.55 19.66
CA TRP A 1040 -26.09 -14.88 18.42
C TRP A 1040 -24.61 -14.51 18.44
N PHE A 1041 -23.82 -14.93 17.45
CA PHE A 1041 -22.37 -14.70 17.39
C PHE A 1041 -21.97 -13.87 16.17
N PRO A 1042 -21.10 -12.85 16.32
CA PRO A 1042 -20.49 -12.18 15.19
C PRO A 1042 -19.42 -13.08 14.56
N VAL A 1043 -19.25 -12.96 13.25
CA VAL A 1043 -18.15 -13.62 12.53
C VAL A 1043 -17.49 -12.59 11.63
N ASP A 1044 -16.17 -12.47 11.69
CA ASP A 1044 -15.37 -11.68 10.75
C ASP A 1044 -14.02 -12.38 10.48
N THR A 1045 -13.95 -13.11 9.38
CA THR A 1045 -12.72 -13.83 8.97
C THR A 1045 -11.90 -13.06 7.93
N TYR A 1046 -12.30 -11.83 7.60
CA TYR A 1046 -11.56 -11.02 6.65
C TYR A 1046 -10.25 -10.47 7.23
N PRO A 1047 -9.22 -10.26 6.40
CA PRO A 1047 -7.96 -9.70 6.85
C PRO A 1047 -8.14 -8.27 7.41
N SER A 1048 -7.52 -7.99 8.56
CA SER A 1048 -7.40 -6.64 9.13
C SER A 1048 -5.91 -6.27 9.31
N VAL A 1049 -5.60 -5.17 9.99
CA VAL A 1049 -4.20 -4.78 10.28
C VAL A 1049 -3.54 -5.77 11.24
N VAL A 1050 -4.31 -6.39 12.12
CA VAL A 1050 -3.82 -7.34 13.14
C VAL A 1050 -4.09 -8.80 12.77
N ARG A 1051 -5.11 -9.09 11.95
CA ARG A 1051 -5.44 -10.43 11.46
C ARG A 1051 -5.04 -10.57 9.99
N HIS A 1052 -4.02 -11.36 9.68
CA HIS A 1052 -3.40 -11.42 8.34
C HIS A 1052 -4.14 -12.30 7.32
N GLY A 1053 -5.44 -12.55 7.53
CA GLY A 1053 -6.29 -13.28 6.59
C GLY A 1053 -6.30 -14.80 6.77
N GLN A 1054 -5.72 -15.32 7.85
CA GLN A 1054 -5.76 -16.73 8.24
C GLN A 1054 -6.56 -16.89 9.54
N THR A 1055 -7.84 -16.51 9.48
CA THR A 1055 -8.76 -16.56 10.62
C THR A 1055 -9.91 -17.52 10.33
N ASN A 1056 -10.25 -18.36 11.29
CA ASN A 1056 -11.36 -19.30 11.20
C ASN A 1056 -12.24 -19.17 12.44
N PHE A 1057 -13.56 -19.34 12.26
CA PHE A 1057 -14.53 -19.35 13.33
C PHE A 1057 -15.08 -20.77 13.54
N ARG A 1058 -15.16 -21.20 14.80
CA ARG A 1058 -15.67 -22.49 15.25
C ARG A 1058 -16.83 -22.28 16.22
N LEU A 1059 -17.90 -23.05 16.04
CA LEU A 1059 -19.08 -23.06 16.90
C LEU A 1059 -19.27 -24.46 17.46
N THR A 1060 -19.32 -24.59 18.77
CA THR A 1060 -19.60 -25.86 19.47
C THR A 1060 -20.94 -25.79 20.16
N LEU A 1061 -21.78 -26.80 19.93
CA LEU A 1061 -23.07 -26.99 20.59
C LEU A 1061 -22.99 -28.23 21.48
N THR A 1062 -23.46 -28.13 22.70
CA THR A 1062 -23.44 -29.20 23.70
C THR A 1062 -24.82 -29.34 24.31
N ASN A 1063 -25.43 -30.51 24.15
CA ASN A 1063 -26.66 -30.84 24.85
C ASN A 1063 -26.32 -31.60 26.14
N ALA A 1064 -26.27 -30.87 27.25
CA ALA A 1064 -26.01 -31.43 28.58
C ALA A 1064 -27.31 -31.82 29.32
N THR A 1065 -28.45 -31.85 28.62
CA THR A 1065 -29.75 -32.23 29.20
C THR A 1065 -30.09 -33.69 28.88
N GLU A 1066 -31.14 -34.21 29.51
CA GLU A 1066 -31.67 -35.56 29.24
C GLU A 1066 -32.55 -35.63 27.97
N GLY A 1067 -32.99 -34.49 27.43
CA GLY A 1067 -33.84 -34.41 26.24
C GLY A 1067 -33.04 -34.31 24.94
N THR A 1068 -33.67 -34.58 23.80
CA THR A 1068 -33.09 -34.25 22.48
C THR A 1068 -33.42 -32.79 22.14
N ALA A 1069 -32.43 -32.01 21.71
CA ALA A 1069 -32.61 -30.62 21.31
C ALA A 1069 -32.83 -30.50 19.79
N ASP A 1070 -33.84 -29.75 19.37
CA ASP A 1070 -34.00 -29.25 17.99
C ASP A 1070 -33.35 -27.86 17.89
N VAL A 1071 -32.23 -27.77 17.18
CA VAL A 1071 -31.44 -26.55 17.05
C VAL A 1071 -31.53 -26.00 15.63
N ARG A 1072 -31.88 -24.71 15.53
CA ARG A 1072 -31.90 -23.95 14.28
C ARG A 1072 -30.69 -23.04 14.22
N LEU A 1073 -29.96 -23.11 13.12
CA LEU A 1073 -28.82 -22.25 12.83
C LEU A 1073 -29.19 -21.33 11.67
N LEU A 1074 -29.14 -20.03 11.91
CA LEU A 1074 -29.53 -18.98 10.97
C LEU A 1074 -28.31 -18.10 10.69
N VAL A 1075 -27.89 -18.03 9.43
CA VAL A 1075 -26.72 -17.25 9.00
C VAL A 1075 -27.17 -15.97 8.36
N TYR A 1076 -26.71 -14.83 8.86
CA TYR A 1076 -26.99 -13.51 8.32
C TYR A 1076 -25.69 -12.86 7.81
N ASP A 1077 -25.74 -12.13 6.70
CA ASP A 1077 -24.64 -11.24 6.34
C ASP A 1077 -24.56 -10.03 7.31
N GLU A 1078 -23.56 -9.17 7.11
CA GLU A 1078 -23.35 -7.97 7.93
C GLU A 1078 -24.52 -6.96 7.88
N ASP A 1079 -25.32 -7.04 6.81
CA ASP A 1079 -26.47 -6.17 6.54
C ASP A 1079 -27.80 -6.80 7.00
N GLY A 1080 -27.76 -7.95 7.67
CA GLY A 1080 -28.93 -8.60 8.26
C GLY A 1080 -29.76 -9.44 7.28
N ASN A 1081 -29.28 -9.69 6.07
CA ASN A 1081 -29.96 -10.58 5.13
C ASN A 1081 -29.70 -12.04 5.52
N LEU A 1082 -30.78 -12.82 5.65
CA LEU A 1082 -30.68 -14.26 5.92
C LEU A 1082 -30.11 -14.98 4.68
N LEU A 1083 -28.91 -15.54 4.81
CA LEU A 1083 -28.22 -16.28 3.76
C LEU A 1083 -28.52 -17.78 3.80
N ASN A 1084 -28.61 -18.35 5.01
CA ASN A 1084 -28.80 -19.79 5.18
C ASN A 1084 -29.59 -20.11 6.45
N ARG A 1085 -30.33 -21.23 6.43
CA ARG A 1085 -31.02 -21.82 7.56
C ARG A 1085 -30.78 -23.32 7.57
N SER A 1086 -30.16 -23.83 8.63
CA SER A 1086 -29.99 -25.26 8.86
C SER A 1086 -30.63 -25.70 10.18
N TYR A 1087 -30.90 -27.00 10.26
CA TYR A 1087 -31.53 -27.66 11.40
C TYR A 1087 -30.61 -28.78 11.88
N GLN A 1088 -30.43 -28.87 13.19
CA GLN A 1088 -29.57 -29.85 13.84
C GLN A 1088 -30.34 -30.49 14.99
N ILE A 1089 -30.55 -31.80 14.90
CA ILE A 1089 -31.04 -32.60 16.03
C ILE A 1089 -29.82 -32.97 16.86
N LEU A 1090 -29.79 -32.55 18.13
CA LEU A 1090 -28.69 -32.80 19.04
C LEU A 1090 -29.16 -33.70 20.19
N PRO A 1091 -28.83 -35.01 20.17
CA PRO A 1091 -29.22 -35.94 21.24
C PRO A 1091 -28.67 -35.53 22.60
N ALA A 1092 -29.28 -36.04 23.66
CA ALA A 1092 -28.80 -35.90 25.03
C ALA A 1092 -27.34 -36.35 25.16
N GLY A 1093 -26.54 -35.59 25.91
CA GLY A 1093 -25.13 -35.84 26.16
C GLY A 1093 -24.21 -35.67 24.94
N ARG A 1094 -24.66 -35.13 23.81
CA ARG A 1094 -23.84 -35.02 22.59
C ARG A 1094 -23.29 -33.61 22.34
N GLN A 1095 -22.12 -33.57 21.70
CA GLN A 1095 -21.54 -32.37 21.12
C GLN A 1095 -21.48 -32.44 19.60
N VAL A 1096 -21.62 -31.27 18.97
CA VAL A 1096 -21.34 -31.06 17.55
C VAL A 1096 -20.55 -29.77 17.38
N GLU A 1097 -19.66 -29.74 16.38
CA GLU A 1097 -18.88 -28.55 16.04
C GLU A 1097 -19.12 -28.18 14.57
N PHE A 1098 -19.23 -26.89 14.30
CA PHE A 1098 -19.32 -26.34 12.94
C PHE A 1098 -18.25 -25.27 12.74
N SER A 1099 -17.63 -25.26 11.57
CA SER A 1099 -16.89 -24.08 11.11
C SER A 1099 -17.82 -23.10 10.41
N HIS A 1100 -17.38 -21.85 10.27
CA HIS A 1100 -18.09 -20.91 9.40
C HIS A 1100 -18.21 -21.40 7.95
N VAL A 1101 -17.26 -22.20 7.45
CA VAL A 1101 -17.35 -22.77 6.09
C VAL A 1101 -18.51 -23.75 5.99
N ASP A 1102 -18.69 -24.62 7.00
CA ASP A 1102 -19.79 -25.59 7.05
C ASP A 1102 -21.17 -24.88 7.06
N LEU A 1103 -21.26 -23.74 7.75
CA LEU A 1103 -22.51 -22.99 7.91
C LEU A 1103 -22.83 -22.06 6.74
N THR A 1104 -21.79 -21.47 6.14
CA THR A 1104 -21.95 -20.38 5.14
C THR A 1104 -21.66 -20.81 3.72
N ASN A 1105 -20.97 -21.94 3.53
CA ASN A 1105 -20.39 -22.39 2.26
C ASN A 1105 -19.46 -21.33 1.62
N ARG A 1106 -18.72 -20.59 2.45
CA ARG A 1106 -17.78 -19.53 2.03
C ARG A 1106 -16.47 -19.65 2.79
N GLY A 1107 -15.34 -19.46 2.10
CA GLY A 1107 -14.01 -19.49 2.72
C GLY A 1107 -13.68 -18.24 3.56
N LYS A 1108 -14.24 -17.08 3.21
CA LYS A 1108 -14.23 -15.87 4.06
C LYS A 1108 -15.66 -15.43 4.31
N PHE A 1109 -15.94 -14.94 5.50
CA PHE A 1109 -17.27 -14.55 5.91
C PHE A 1109 -17.24 -13.40 6.91
N ARG A 1110 -18.18 -12.46 6.72
CA ARG A 1110 -18.48 -11.39 7.65
C ARG A 1110 -19.99 -11.29 7.81
N GLY A 1111 -20.46 -11.31 9.06
CA GLY A 1111 -21.88 -11.35 9.37
C GLY A 1111 -22.10 -12.00 10.73
N SER A 1112 -23.11 -12.85 10.84
CA SER A 1112 -23.41 -13.55 12.08
C SER A 1112 -24.14 -14.87 11.96
N ILE A 1113 -24.10 -15.62 13.05
CA ILE A 1113 -24.78 -16.89 13.23
C ILE A 1113 -25.69 -16.79 14.46
N ARG A 1114 -27.00 -16.93 14.25
CA ARG A 1114 -28.00 -17.05 15.31
C ARG A 1114 -28.36 -18.52 15.50
N ILE A 1115 -28.50 -18.91 16.76
CA ILE A 1115 -28.81 -20.25 17.22
C ILE A 1115 -30.10 -20.13 18.01
N ALA A 1116 -31.07 -20.97 17.69
CA ALA A 1116 -32.32 -21.07 18.44
C ALA A 1116 -32.61 -22.54 18.71
N SER A 1117 -32.81 -22.91 19.97
CA SER A 1117 -33.15 -24.27 20.41
C SER A 1117 -34.43 -24.29 21.22
N ASP A 1118 -35.16 -25.40 21.13
CA ASP A 1118 -36.36 -25.66 21.91
C ASP A 1118 -36.06 -25.92 23.40
N ILE A 1119 -34.89 -26.47 23.72
CA ILE A 1119 -34.40 -26.66 25.10
C ILE A 1119 -33.06 -25.92 25.31
N PRO A 1120 -32.70 -25.55 26.56
CA PRO A 1120 -31.40 -24.93 26.82
C PRO A 1120 -30.24 -25.86 26.46
N ILE A 1121 -29.29 -25.35 25.68
CA ILE A 1121 -28.04 -26.04 25.33
C ILE A 1121 -26.83 -25.15 25.66
N ALA A 1122 -25.69 -25.77 25.97
CA ALA A 1122 -24.43 -25.06 26.13
C ALA A 1122 -23.84 -24.74 24.75
N VAL A 1123 -23.37 -23.51 24.58
CA VAL A 1123 -22.85 -23.02 23.29
C VAL A 1123 -21.56 -22.25 23.52
N SER A 1124 -20.52 -22.56 22.75
CA SER A 1124 -19.32 -21.75 22.67
C SER A 1124 -18.93 -21.47 21.23
N ALA A 1125 -18.24 -20.35 21.03
CA ALA A 1125 -17.66 -20.02 19.75
C ALA A 1125 -16.23 -19.52 19.93
N ASP A 1126 -15.34 -19.92 19.02
CA ASP A 1126 -13.93 -19.56 19.05
C ASP A 1126 -13.50 -18.99 17.70
N GLN A 1127 -12.71 -17.93 17.75
CA GLN A 1127 -11.93 -17.43 16.64
C GLN A 1127 -10.50 -17.97 16.74
N ARG A 1128 -10.00 -18.55 15.66
CA ARG A 1128 -8.63 -19.06 15.54
C ARG A 1128 -7.90 -18.29 14.47
N THR A 1129 -6.87 -17.54 14.85
CA THR A 1129 -6.05 -16.73 13.95
C THR A 1129 -4.61 -17.24 13.93
N LEU A 1130 -4.08 -17.52 12.75
CA LEU A 1130 -2.66 -17.79 12.57
C LEU A 1130 -1.92 -16.45 12.42
N ASN A 1131 -1.02 -16.13 13.36
CA ASN A 1131 -0.25 -14.89 13.33
C ASN A 1131 0.95 -14.98 12.35
N VAL A 1132 1.68 -13.88 12.14
CA VAL A 1132 2.85 -13.85 11.23
C VAL A 1132 4.03 -14.70 11.69
N ARG A 1133 4.03 -15.18 12.95
CA ARG A 1133 5.03 -16.14 13.47
C ARG A 1133 4.59 -17.60 13.28
N ASN A 1134 3.50 -17.84 12.55
CA ASN A 1134 2.90 -19.16 12.39
C ASN A 1134 2.53 -19.79 13.75
N GLU A 1135 1.98 -18.97 14.66
CA GLU A 1135 1.43 -19.37 15.96
C GLU A 1135 -0.10 -19.17 15.94
N THR A 1136 -0.84 -20.17 16.44
CA THR A 1136 -2.30 -20.14 16.50
C THR A 1136 -2.75 -19.43 17.76
N ILE A 1137 -3.43 -18.29 17.58
CA ILE A 1137 -4.09 -17.54 18.64
C ILE A 1137 -5.57 -17.93 18.63
N VAL A 1138 -6.08 -18.37 19.78
CA VAL A 1138 -7.48 -18.77 19.97
C VAL A 1138 -8.14 -17.78 20.92
N ALA A 1139 -9.30 -17.27 20.54
CA ALA A 1139 -10.08 -16.32 21.32
C ALA A 1139 -11.54 -16.76 21.34
N THR A 1140 -12.11 -16.85 22.54
CA THR A 1140 -13.56 -17.06 22.68
C THR A 1140 -14.30 -15.84 22.13
N VAL A 1141 -15.33 -16.08 21.34
CA VAL A 1141 -16.25 -15.09 20.79
C VAL A 1141 -17.57 -15.20 21.55
N PRO A 1142 -17.90 -14.25 22.45
CA PRO A 1142 -19.13 -14.31 23.22
C PRO A 1142 -20.37 -14.05 22.37
N SER A 1143 -21.54 -14.35 22.96
CA SER A 1143 -22.81 -14.04 22.31
C SER A 1143 -23.16 -12.55 22.46
N LEU A 1144 -23.76 -12.00 21.40
CA LEU A 1144 -24.38 -10.68 21.32
C LEU A 1144 -25.78 -10.63 21.96
N THR A 1145 -26.29 -11.73 22.51
CA THR A 1145 -27.60 -11.75 23.18
C THR A 1145 -27.49 -11.17 24.59
N ARG A 1146 -28.24 -10.11 24.91
CA ARG A 1146 -28.38 -9.59 26.28
C ARG A 1146 -28.93 -10.65 27.24
N THR A 1147 -28.30 -10.77 28.41
CA THR A 1147 -28.61 -11.79 29.41
C THR A 1147 -29.58 -11.34 30.51
N SER A 1148 -30.09 -10.10 30.50
CA SER A 1148 -30.97 -9.61 31.59
C SER A 1148 -32.28 -8.95 31.12
N ARG A 1149 -33.38 -9.29 31.82
CA ARG A 1149 -34.61 -8.48 31.90
C ARG A 1149 -34.53 -7.69 33.21
N GLY A 1150 -34.24 -6.38 33.14
CA GLY A 1150 -34.32 -5.53 34.33
C GLY A 1150 -33.25 -4.46 34.41
N GLN A 1151 -33.36 -3.48 33.51
CA GLN A 1151 -32.95 -2.07 33.58
C GLN A 1151 -32.60 -1.63 32.16
N THR A 1152 -33.57 -0.98 31.52
CA THR A 1152 -33.48 -0.48 30.14
C THR A 1152 -32.69 0.81 30.13
N LEU A 1153 -31.36 0.69 30.09
CA LEU A 1153 -30.65 1.65 29.25
C LEU A 1153 -30.91 1.19 27.82
N ASP A 1154 -31.48 2.07 26.99
CA ASP A 1154 -31.50 1.95 25.53
C ASP A 1154 -30.07 2.11 24.95
N ALA A 1155 -29.09 1.51 25.63
CA ALA A 1155 -27.67 1.66 25.40
C ALA A 1155 -26.90 0.37 25.72
N VAL A 1156 -25.85 0.11 24.97
CA VAL A 1156 -24.88 -0.96 25.23
C VAL A 1156 -23.57 -0.29 25.69
N VAL A 1157 -23.13 -0.62 26.90
CA VAL A 1157 -21.93 -0.04 27.50
C VAL A 1157 -20.75 -1.00 27.30
N PHE A 1158 -19.65 -0.49 26.78
CA PHE A 1158 -18.37 -1.17 26.64
C PHE A 1158 -17.40 -0.54 27.65
N PRO A 1159 -17.13 -1.20 28.80
CA PRO A 1159 -16.38 -0.57 29.90
C PRO A 1159 -14.92 -0.26 29.58
N VAL A 1160 -14.40 -0.79 28.47
CA VAL A 1160 -13.01 -0.62 28.03
C VAL A 1160 -12.97 -0.28 26.56
N TYR A 1161 -12.19 0.74 26.26
CA TYR A 1161 -11.61 1.02 24.97
C TYR A 1161 -10.11 1.27 25.17
N ALA A 1162 -9.29 0.62 24.36
CA ALA A 1162 -7.85 0.84 24.29
C ALA A 1162 -7.39 0.86 22.83
N ASP A 1163 -6.57 1.84 22.48
CA ASP A 1163 -5.94 1.93 21.16
C ASP A 1163 -4.52 2.49 21.28
N GLY A 1164 -3.54 1.74 20.78
CA GLY A 1164 -2.14 2.11 20.85
C GLY A 1164 -1.22 1.11 20.13
N PRO A 1165 0.10 1.29 20.22
CA PRO A 1165 1.09 0.50 19.49
C PRO A 1165 1.09 -0.99 19.85
N ASN A 1166 0.61 -1.32 21.04
CA ASN A 1166 0.61 -2.65 21.64
C ASN A 1166 -0.79 -3.17 22.01
N GLN A 1167 -1.84 -2.36 21.86
CA GLN A 1167 -3.22 -2.71 22.24
C GLN A 1167 -4.24 -2.19 21.23
N GLY A 1168 -5.31 -2.96 21.00
CA GLY A 1168 -6.46 -2.55 20.18
C GLY A 1168 -7.76 -3.12 20.72
N THR A 1169 -8.87 -2.57 20.25
CA THR A 1169 -10.23 -2.92 20.66
C THR A 1169 -11.10 -3.08 19.43
N GLN A 1170 -11.79 -4.21 19.33
CA GLN A 1170 -12.87 -4.38 18.36
C GLN A 1170 -14.21 -4.38 19.08
N LEU A 1171 -15.21 -3.68 18.53
CA LEU A 1171 -16.55 -3.55 19.07
C LEU A 1171 -17.57 -4.08 18.07
N PHE A 1172 -18.45 -4.95 18.53
CA PHE A 1172 -19.59 -5.47 17.78
C PHE A 1172 -20.89 -5.05 18.46
N LEU A 1173 -21.89 -4.72 17.65
CA LEU A 1173 -23.24 -4.40 18.11
C LEU A 1173 -24.28 -5.06 17.20
N LEU A 1174 -25.27 -5.71 17.80
CA LEU A 1174 -26.39 -6.35 17.12
C LEU A 1174 -27.65 -5.48 17.19
N ASN A 1175 -28.32 -5.31 16.05
CA ASN A 1175 -29.68 -4.78 16.01
C ASN A 1175 -30.71 -5.91 15.91
N ARG A 1176 -31.67 -5.98 16.84
CA ARG A 1176 -32.79 -6.95 16.78
C ARG A 1176 -34.10 -6.32 16.32
N GLY A 1177 -34.16 -4.99 16.23
CA GLY A 1177 -35.33 -4.23 15.78
C GLY A 1177 -35.26 -3.85 14.30
N ASP A 1178 -35.96 -2.77 13.95
CA ASP A 1178 -35.97 -2.22 12.60
C ASP A 1178 -34.67 -1.50 12.26
N THR A 1179 -34.43 -1.26 10.96
CA THR A 1179 -33.25 -0.55 10.46
C THR A 1179 -33.25 0.89 10.93
N GLU A 1180 -32.24 1.27 11.73
CA GLU A 1180 -32.20 2.58 12.36
C GLU A 1180 -30.77 3.08 12.63
N ARG A 1181 -30.64 4.37 12.95
CA ARG A 1181 -29.35 4.99 13.24
C ARG A 1181 -28.87 4.64 14.64
N VAL A 1182 -27.62 4.24 14.74
CA VAL A 1182 -26.91 3.98 16.00
C VAL A 1182 -25.78 4.99 16.15
N THR A 1183 -25.51 5.38 17.39
CA THR A 1183 -24.43 6.28 17.76
C THR A 1183 -23.54 5.64 18.81
N PHE A 1184 -22.25 5.49 18.51
CA PHE A 1184 -21.19 5.18 19.46
C PHE A 1184 -20.56 6.47 19.95
N ARG A 1185 -20.48 6.66 21.28
CA ARG A 1185 -19.77 7.75 21.93
C ARG A 1185 -18.61 7.20 22.75
N PHE A 1186 -17.46 7.86 22.66
CA PHE A 1186 -16.24 7.47 23.36
C PHE A 1186 -15.89 8.50 24.44
N HIS A 1187 -15.58 8.00 25.61
CA HIS A 1187 -15.29 8.79 26.80
C HIS A 1187 -13.94 8.39 27.36
N GLY A 1188 -13.14 9.38 27.76
CA GLY A 1188 -11.87 9.16 28.43
C GLY A 1188 -12.05 8.81 29.91
N PRO A 1189 -10.95 8.53 30.64
CA PRO A 1189 -11.01 8.06 32.02
C PRO A 1189 -11.65 9.07 32.98
N THR A 1190 -11.58 10.38 32.66
CA THR A 1190 -12.17 11.44 33.48
C THR A 1190 -13.56 11.89 33.02
N GLY A 1191 -14.12 11.24 32.00
CA GLY A 1191 -15.44 11.50 31.42
C GLY A 1191 -15.48 12.51 30.29
N GLU A 1192 -14.33 13.04 29.89
CA GLU A 1192 -14.14 13.86 28.70
C GLU A 1192 -14.43 13.08 27.40
N ALA A 1193 -14.77 13.77 26.32
CA ALA A 1193 -14.93 13.12 25.02
C ALA A 1193 -13.56 12.61 24.51
N LEU A 1194 -13.46 11.32 24.21
CA LEU A 1194 -12.23 10.70 23.69
C LEU A 1194 -12.27 10.64 22.16
N SER A 1195 -11.28 11.21 21.48
CA SER A 1195 -11.18 11.10 20.02
C SER A 1195 -10.63 9.73 19.62
N ALA A 1196 -11.53 8.77 19.43
CA ALA A 1196 -11.22 7.40 19.04
C ALA A 1196 -10.92 7.29 17.53
N LEU A 1197 -9.91 6.49 17.18
CA LEU A 1197 -9.63 6.09 15.80
C LEU A 1197 -10.21 4.70 15.56
N LEU A 1198 -11.23 4.60 14.71
CA LEU A 1198 -11.90 3.34 14.39
C LEU A 1198 -11.93 3.11 12.89
N ARG A 1199 -11.78 1.83 12.53
CA ARG A 1199 -11.98 1.31 11.18
C ARG A 1199 -13.27 0.53 11.12
#